data_AF-A0A1H9B3S5-F1
#
_entry.id   AF-A0A1H9B3S5-F1
#
_cell.length_a   1.000
_cell.length_b   1.000
_cell.length_c   1.000
_cell.angle_alpha   90.00
_cell.angle_beta   90.00
_cell.angle_gamma   90.00
#
_symmetry.space_group_name_H-M   'P 1'
#
loop_
_entity.id
_entity.type
_entity.pdbx_description
1 polymer ?
#
loop_
_entity_poly.entity_id
_entity_poly.type
_entity_poly.pdbx_seq_one_letter_code
_entity_poly.pdbx_strand_id
1 'polypeptide(L)'
;MESNKLPKVSVIIPVYNAQGYLRECLDSIINQTLRDIEIICVDDGSTDASLSILREYQKCDDRVFVIAQAHYDAGTARNNGFAYASGKYVVFLDADDFFEPQMLEMAYKRALDQNAEIVVFQSDAYDSKTGLYKELSFTIRNKLLPKEIIFAGTDIKRDIFTAFAGWAWDKLFLREFIIDKDIRFQEQRTTNDLSFTYTALACAKRIIILEELFAHHRINVTSSLEKTRSQSYSCFYYALLALREGLITRDLFNRFEQDFINYSLYFCLENLYAVNGATRKELYGRLKSEWFKNLNITDHPVTYYYHLGEYLHYKLVLKISHNRAGKYAFGVAKGLKYAKYCSGGYKYSYIHNDAHRRNIREVKATLPEPQNVKANNSDDVMFTKKATYTGYNIDNLNSMLLSKTERANELKQVFYNHCHYYLNLDNPRTFNQKINWLKLYWYHEDLPRAVDKAEFKDYIKEKIGDGYTVPLYGVWEKESDIDFDKLPKKFVLKSTIQSDGKHIIRVENKETLDYDRLLTVLSSWLIPRNSLKCSYCGAYNKINPRILAEEYIEGFDDDLMDYKFFCFNGKVELLYVATGRFKNMSFNFYDLDWNLLPFTRVYPNSPHPLKKPQSFESMIEIASELSKPFPFVRVDFYETKEGKLYIGELTFYPGGGYETFDPVEWDYKLGDMLRLPKANV
;
A
#
# COMPACT_ATOMS: atom_id res chain seq x y z
N MET A 1 -33.79 -50.20 14.08
CA MET A 1 -32.51 -49.81 13.45
C MET A 1 -32.77 -48.48 12.78
N GLU A 2 -32.51 -47.37 13.47
CA GLU A 2 -32.53 -46.06 12.82
C GLU A 2 -31.47 -46.07 11.73
N SER A 3 -31.86 -45.74 10.50
CA SER A 3 -30.93 -45.57 9.39
C SER A 3 -29.84 -44.61 9.83
N ASN A 4 -28.59 -45.07 9.89
CA ASN A 4 -27.43 -44.27 10.27
C ASN A 4 -27.31 -43.11 9.27
N LYS A 5 -27.93 -41.97 9.60
CA LYS A 5 -28.04 -40.84 8.68
C LYS A 5 -26.67 -40.17 8.64
N LEU A 6 -26.01 -40.25 7.47
CA LEU A 6 -24.70 -39.64 7.27
C LEU A 6 -24.69 -38.18 7.75
N PRO A 7 -23.66 -37.74 8.49
CA PRO A 7 -23.53 -36.35 8.89
C PRO A 7 -23.61 -35.39 7.69
N LYS A 8 -24.13 -34.19 7.92
CA LYS A 8 -24.15 -33.15 6.89
C LYS A 8 -22.78 -32.53 6.70
N VAL A 9 -22.06 -32.29 7.81
CA VAL A 9 -20.72 -31.70 7.83
C VAL A 9 -19.82 -32.45 8.80
N SER A 10 -18.58 -32.74 8.37
CA SER A 10 -17.48 -33.15 9.25
C SER A 10 -16.60 -31.94 9.57
N VAL A 11 -16.42 -31.65 10.86
CA VAL A 11 -15.48 -30.63 11.33
C VAL A 11 -14.20 -31.33 11.77
N ILE A 12 -13.07 -31.04 11.13
CA ILE A 12 -11.78 -31.65 11.44
C ILE A 12 -10.89 -30.65 12.15
N ILE A 13 -10.44 -30.99 13.36
CA ILE A 13 -9.68 -30.10 14.24
C ILE A 13 -8.32 -30.76 14.57
N PRO A 14 -7.21 -30.36 13.92
CA PRO A 14 -5.88 -30.79 14.35
C PRO A 14 -5.50 -30.07 15.66
N VAL A 15 -5.00 -30.82 16.64
CA VAL A 15 -4.70 -30.30 17.97
C VAL A 15 -3.26 -30.64 18.35
N TYR A 16 -2.47 -29.62 18.67
CA TYR A 16 -1.14 -29.78 19.26
C TYR A 16 -0.88 -28.66 20.27
N ASN A 17 -0.78 -29.01 21.54
CA ASN A 17 -0.47 -28.09 22.63
C ASN A 17 -1.34 -26.81 22.65
N ALA A 18 -2.67 -26.98 22.58
CA ALA A 18 -3.67 -25.92 22.47
C ALA A 18 -4.52 -25.72 23.73
N GLN A 19 -4.08 -26.20 24.91
CA GLN A 19 -4.92 -26.23 26.13
C GLN A 19 -5.55 -24.88 26.52
N GLY A 20 -4.92 -23.76 26.14
CA GLY A 20 -5.37 -22.40 26.49
C GLY A 20 -6.54 -21.87 25.66
N TYR A 21 -6.83 -22.48 24.50
CA TYR A 21 -7.83 -21.99 23.54
C TYR A 21 -8.83 -23.08 23.12
N LEU A 22 -8.44 -24.35 23.26
CA LEU A 22 -9.18 -25.50 22.75
C LEU A 22 -10.63 -25.59 23.24
N ARG A 23 -10.93 -25.19 24.47
CA ARG A 23 -12.31 -25.21 24.99
C ARG A 23 -13.23 -24.28 24.21
N GLU A 24 -12.80 -23.04 23.97
CA GLU A 24 -13.56 -22.06 23.21
C GLU A 24 -13.77 -22.52 21.75
N CYS A 25 -12.74 -23.10 21.15
CA CYS A 25 -12.82 -23.72 19.83
C CYS A 25 -13.91 -24.82 19.80
N LEU A 26 -13.86 -25.80 20.72
CA LEU A 26 -14.83 -26.90 20.78
C LEU A 26 -16.25 -26.42 21.12
N ASP A 27 -16.39 -25.48 22.06
CA ASP A 27 -17.67 -24.87 22.41
C ASP A 27 -18.31 -24.18 21.21
N SER A 28 -17.52 -23.52 20.34
CA SER A 28 -18.03 -22.89 19.12
C SER A 28 -18.61 -23.89 18.11
N ILE A 29 -18.13 -25.14 18.12
CA ILE A 29 -18.60 -26.21 17.23
C ILE A 29 -19.77 -26.98 17.84
N ILE A 30 -19.70 -27.35 19.12
CA ILE A 30 -20.78 -28.09 19.78
C ILE A 30 -22.08 -27.28 19.80
N ASN A 31 -21.97 -25.96 19.94
CA ASN A 31 -23.09 -25.04 19.97
C ASN A 31 -23.58 -24.59 18.58
N GLN A 32 -23.06 -25.17 17.49
CA GLN A 32 -23.58 -24.90 16.15
C GLN A 32 -25.06 -25.23 16.06
N THR A 33 -25.78 -24.36 15.36
CA THR A 33 -27.22 -24.52 15.04
C THR A 33 -27.48 -25.77 14.18
N LEU A 34 -26.56 -26.12 13.29
CA LEU A 34 -26.59 -27.38 12.55
C LEU A 34 -26.19 -28.55 13.47
N ARG A 35 -27.16 -29.42 13.81
CA ARG A 35 -26.93 -30.54 14.74
C ARG A 35 -26.39 -31.81 14.09
N ASP A 36 -26.73 -32.07 12.84
CA ASP A 36 -26.30 -33.25 12.07
C ASP A 36 -24.82 -33.11 11.62
N ILE A 37 -23.89 -33.03 12.56
CA ILE A 37 -22.46 -32.88 12.33
C ILE A 37 -21.66 -33.95 13.06
N GLU A 38 -20.45 -34.20 12.60
CA GLU A 38 -19.42 -34.94 13.35
C GLU A 38 -18.20 -34.05 13.58
N ILE A 39 -17.53 -34.22 14.70
CA ILE A 39 -16.41 -33.38 15.16
C ILE A 39 -15.21 -34.30 15.37
N ILE A 40 -14.26 -34.29 14.45
CA ILE A 40 -13.10 -35.17 14.43
C ILE A 40 -11.89 -34.38 14.94
N CYS A 41 -11.52 -34.63 16.19
CA CYS A 41 -10.35 -34.01 16.81
C CYS A 41 -9.15 -34.95 16.68
N VAL A 42 -8.04 -34.45 16.14
CA VAL A 42 -6.82 -35.23 15.96
C VAL A 42 -5.73 -34.64 16.85
N ASP A 43 -5.48 -35.27 18.00
CA ASP A 43 -4.37 -34.94 18.88
C ASP A 43 -3.06 -35.43 18.28
N ASP A 44 -2.21 -34.48 17.87
CA ASP A 44 -0.93 -34.71 17.21
C ASP A 44 0.22 -34.85 18.22
N GLY A 45 -0.01 -35.66 19.26
CA GLY A 45 0.97 -35.95 20.30
C GLY A 45 1.19 -34.78 21.27
N SER A 46 0.10 -34.16 21.75
CA SER A 46 0.20 -33.06 22.71
C SER A 46 0.86 -33.52 24.02
N THR A 47 1.68 -32.64 24.60
CA THR A 47 2.36 -32.84 25.88
C THR A 47 1.73 -32.05 27.03
N ASP A 48 0.71 -31.26 26.73
CA ASP A 48 -0.03 -30.41 27.65
C ASP A 48 -1.42 -31.03 27.97
N ALA A 49 -2.35 -30.24 28.54
CA ALA A 49 -3.68 -30.74 28.88
C ALA A 49 -4.64 -30.91 27.67
N SER A 50 -4.19 -30.75 26.43
CA SER A 50 -5.08 -30.79 25.25
C SER A 50 -5.80 -32.13 25.09
N LEU A 51 -5.08 -33.25 25.17
CA LEU A 51 -5.69 -34.58 25.02
C LEU A 51 -6.73 -34.88 26.10
N SER A 52 -6.49 -34.44 27.35
CA SER A 52 -7.46 -34.64 28.42
C SER A 52 -8.73 -33.79 28.22
N ILE A 53 -8.59 -32.55 27.74
CA ILE A 53 -9.73 -31.70 27.34
C ILE A 53 -10.52 -32.38 26.21
N LEU A 54 -9.86 -32.89 25.17
CA LEU A 54 -10.56 -33.60 24.08
C LEU A 54 -11.37 -34.80 24.60
N ARG A 55 -10.79 -35.60 25.50
CA ARG A 55 -11.47 -36.76 26.09
C ARG A 55 -12.61 -36.39 27.04
N GLU A 56 -12.58 -35.20 27.64
CA GLU A 56 -13.71 -34.66 28.40
C GLU A 56 -14.89 -34.36 27.46
N TYR A 57 -14.63 -33.66 26.36
CA TYR A 57 -15.66 -33.30 25.38
C TYR A 57 -16.26 -34.54 24.70
N GLN A 58 -15.43 -35.53 24.33
CA GLN A 58 -15.90 -36.82 23.79
C GLN A 58 -16.85 -37.57 24.75
N LYS A 59 -16.70 -37.40 26.07
CA LYS A 59 -17.62 -38.03 27.03
C LYS A 59 -18.96 -37.30 27.15
N CYS A 60 -19.00 -36.02 26.79
CA CYS A 60 -20.16 -35.16 26.96
C CYS A 60 -20.99 -34.99 25.67
N ASP A 61 -20.40 -35.24 24.50
CA ASP A 61 -21.06 -35.11 23.20
C ASP A 61 -20.63 -36.25 22.26
N ASP A 62 -21.58 -37.12 21.93
CA ASP A 62 -21.35 -38.31 21.08
C ASP A 62 -20.92 -37.96 19.64
N ARG A 63 -21.07 -36.69 19.22
CA ARG A 63 -20.60 -36.21 17.91
C ARG A 63 -19.07 -36.00 17.89
N VAL A 64 -18.42 -35.96 19.05
CA VAL A 64 -16.97 -35.72 19.17
C VAL A 64 -16.21 -37.03 19.12
N PHE A 65 -15.32 -37.17 18.14
CA PHE A 65 -14.45 -38.33 17.95
C PHE A 65 -12.99 -37.91 18.05
N VAL A 66 -12.25 -38.49 19.01
CA VAL A 66 -10.85 -38.13 19.26
C VAL A 66 -9.89 -39.24 18.81
N ILE A 67 -9.04 -38.87 17.86
CA ILE A 67 -7.90 -39.65 17.38
C ILE A 67 -6.65 -39.11 18.08
N ALA A 68 -5.82 -40.00 18.61
CA ALA A 68 -4.52 -39.64 19.16
C ALA A 68 -3.43 -40.32 18.31
N GLN A 69 -2.43 -39.55 17.91
CA GLN A 69 -1.30 -40.02 17.10
C GLN A 69 0.03 -39.51 17.68
N ALA A 70 1.14 -40.04 17.17
CA ALA A 70 2.45 -39.44 17.40
C ALA A 70 2.57 -38.12 16.62
N HIS A 71 3.44 -37.21 17.06
CA HIS A 71 3.59 -35.88 16.49
C HIS A 71 4.14 -35.92 15.05
N TYR A 72 3.32 -35.52 14.07
CA TYR A 72 3.62 -35.50 12.63
C TYR A 72 3.16 -34.20 11.92
N ASP A 73 2.93 -33.13 12.66
CA ASP A 73 2.47 -31.82 12.21
C ASP A 73 0.99 -31.77 11.72
N ALA A 74 0.45 -30.55 11.67
CA ALA A 74 -0.96 -30.29 11.39
C ALA A 74 -1.45 -30.83 10.04
N GLY A 75 -0.61 -30.84 9.00
CA GLY A 75 -0.99 -31.38 7.68
C GLY A 75 -1.32 -32.87 7.74
N THR A 76 -0.49 -33.65 8.43
CA THR A 76 -0.72 -35.09 8.65
C THR A 76 -1.96 -35.31 9.51
N ALA A 77 -2.12 -34.54 10.59
CA ALA A 77 -3.30 -34.61 11.44
C ALA A 77 -4.61 -34.33 10.67
N ARG A 78 -4.63 -33.32 9.77
CA ARG A 78 -5.78 -33.03 8.91
C ARG A 78 -6.07 -34.16 7.91
N ASN A 79 -5.05 -34.73 7.27
CA ASN A 79 -5.22 -35.87 6.36
C ASN A 79 -5.78 -37.10 7.10
N ASN A 80 -5.25 -37.39 8.29
CA ASN A 80 -5.74 -38.50 9.12
C ASN A 80 -7.19 -38.26 9.57
N GLY A 81 -7.53 -37.06 10.04
CA GLY A 81 -8.92 -36.71 10.37
C GLY A 81 -9.86 -36.83 9.16
N PHE A 82 -9.43 -36.37 7.99
CA PHE A 82 -10.19 -36.47 6.74
C PHE A 82 -10.47 -37.93 6.33
N ALA A 83 -9.56 -38.87 6.62
CA ALA A 83 -9.78 -40.28 6.34
C ALA A 83 -10.96 -40.89 7.14
N TYR A 84 -11.28 -40.33 8.32
CA TYR A 84 -12.44 -40.74 9.13
C TYR A 84 -13.70 -39.93 8.84
N ALA A 85 -13.59 -38.80 8.13
CA ALA A 85 -14.74 -37.97 7.78
C ALA A 85 -15.72 -38.73 6.90
N SER A 86 -16.99 -38.70 7.27
CA SER A 86 -18.14 -39.33 6.62
C SER A 86 -19.20 -38.33 6.15
N GLY A 87 -19.11 -37.07 6.61
CA GLY A 87 -20.04 -36.00 6.26
C GLY A 87 -20.01 -35.62 4.78
N LYS A 88 -21.15 -35.13 4.27
CA LYS A 88 -21.27 -34.71 2.86
C LYS A 88 -20.27 -33.58 2.53
N TYR A 89 -20.13 -32.63 3.44
CA TYR A 89 -19.15 -31.55 3.37
C TYR A 89 -18.13 -31.68 4.51
N VAL A 90 -16.95 -31.10 4.32
CA VAL A 90 -15.90 -31.01 5.34
C VAL A 90 -15.46 -29.57 5.54
N VAL A 91 -15.12 -29.22 6.78
CA VAL A 91 -14.44 -27.98 7.15
C VAL A 91 -13.30 -28.32 8.08
N PHE A 92 -12.20 -27.57 7.98
CA PHE A 92 -11.04 -27.69 8.86
C PHE A 92 -11.05 -26.49 9.80
N LEU A 93 -10.79 -26.68 11.09
CA LEU A 93 -10.69 -25.56 12.05
C LEU A 93 -9.44 -25.73 12.89
N ASP A 94 -8.64 -24.68 12.98
CA ASP A 94 -7.46 -24.67 13.85
C ASP A 94 -7.89 -24.55 15.32
N ALA A 95 -7.19 -25.25 16.21
CA ALA A 95 -7.59 -25.43 17.61
C ALA A 95 -7.54 -24.14 18.47
N ASP A 96 -6.97 -23.06 17.94
CA ASP A 96 -6.95 -21.73 18.54
C ASP A 96 -7.98 -20.76 17.95
N ASP A 97 -8.72 -21.15 16.92
CA ASP A 97 -9.74 -20.35 16.24
C ASP A 97 -11.17 -20.81 16.62
N PHE A 98 -12.17 -20.04 16.22
CA PHE A 98 -13.59 -20.34 16.50
C PHE A 98 -14.53 -19.80 15.42
N PHE A 99 -15.75 -20.35 15.37
CA PHE A 99 -16.80 -19.97 14.42
C PHE A 99 -18.02 -19.36 15.09
N GLU A 100 -18.78 -18.57 14.34
CA GLU A 100 -20.10 -18.09 14.74
C GLU A 100 -21.14 -19.24 14.78
N PRO A 101 -22.14 -19.23 15.68
CA PRO A 101 -23.07 -20.35 15.90
C PRO A 101 -23.90 -20.78 14.68
N GLN A 102 -24.13 -19.90 13.72
CA GLN A 102 -24.91 -20.16 12.51
C GLN A 102 -24.06 -20.57 11.31
N MET A 103 -22.73 -20.59 11.44
CA MET A 103 -21.82 -20.78 10.31
C MET A 103 -22.12 -22.07 9.55
N LEU A 104 -22.13 -23.22 10.23
CA LEU A 104 -22.28 -24.51 9.56
C LEU A 104 -23.66 -24.66 8.90
N GLU A 105 -24.71 -24.16 9.54
CA GLU A 105 -26.07 -24.21 8.99
C GLU A 105 -26.18 -23.37 7.70
N MET A 106 -25.68 -22.12 7.75
CA MET A 106 -25.75 -21.20 6.61
C MET A 106 -24.87 -21.65 5.44
N ALA A 107 -23.64 -22.08 5.74
CA ALA A 107 -22.70 -22.61 4.74
C ALA A 107 -23.26 -23.88 4.09
N TYR A 108 -23.73 -24.84 4.89
CA TYR A 108 -24.30 -26.09 4.36
C TYR A 108 -25.55 -25.84 3.51
N LYS A 109 -26.47 -24.99 3.98
CA LYS A 109 -27.69 -24.64 3.24
C LYS A 109 -27.34 -24.05 1.88
N ARG A 110 -26.42 -23.06 1.85
CA ARG A 110 -26.02 -22.44 0.58
C ARG A 110 -25.30 -23.44 -0.33
N ALA A 111 -24.47 -24.31 0.23
CA ALA A 111 -23.80 -25.35 -0.53
C ALA A 111 -24.79 -26.29 -1.21
N LEU A 112 -25.85 -26.71 -0.51
CA LEU A 112 -26.90 -27.55 -1.09
C LEU A 112 -27.73 -26.82 -2.15
N ASP A 113 -28.25 -25.63 -1.82
CA ASP A 113 -29.11 -24.85 -2.71
C ASP A 113 -28.44 -24.58 -4.06
N GLN A 114 -27.11 -24.45 -4.04
CA GLN A 114 -26.30 -24.13 -5.20
C GLN A 114 -25.32 -25.25 -5.58
N ASN A 115 -25.55 -26.50 -5.16
CA ASN A 115 -24.69 -27.65 -5.45
C ASN A 115 -23.18 -27.30 -5.44
N ALA A 116 -22.73 -26.52 -4.45
CA ALA A 116 -21.38 -25.97 -4.45
C ALA A 116 -20.37 -27.05 -4.10
N GLU A 117 -19.21 -26.99 -4.74
CA GLU A 117 -18.03 -27.78 -4.36
C GLU A 117 -17.23 -27.07 -3.27
N ILE A 118 -17.24 -25.74 -3.27
CA ILE A 118 -16.58 -24.91 -2.26
C ILE A 118 -17.48 -23.74 -1.88
N VAL A 119 -17.65 -23.52 -0.58
CA VAL A 119 -18.22 -22.29 -0.01
C VAL A 119 -17.11 -21.55 0.69
N VAL A 120 -16.85 -20.31 0.30
CA VAL A 120 -15.93 -19.40 0.99
C VAL A 120 -16.74 -18.42 1.82
N PHE A 121 -16.34 -18.17 3.07
CA PHE A 121 -17.00 -17.19 3.95
C PHE A 121 -16.00 -16.15 4.47
N GLN A 122 -16.50 -14.98 4.89
CA GLN A 122 -15.62 -13.95 5.42
C GLN A 122 -15.07 -14.33 6.80
N SER A 123 -13.87 -13.85 7.04
CA SER A 123 -13.18 -14.00 8.31
C SER A 123 -12.45 -12.73 8.74
N ASP A 124 -12.21 -12.62 10.03
CA ASP A 124 -11.48 -11.52 10.64
C ASP A 124 -10.39 -12.02 11.60
N ALA A 125 -9.68 -11.09 12.24
CA ALA A 125 -8.73 -11.40 13.30
C ALA A 125 -9.30 -11.00 14.66
N TYR A 126 -9.23 -11.91 15.63
CA TYR A 126 -9.58 -11.68 17.03
C TYR A 126 -8.32 -11.54 17.89
N ASP A 127 -8.11 -10.38 18.52
CA ASP A 127 -6.97 -10.15 19.40
C ASP A 127 -7.27 -10.60 20.83
N SER A 128 -6.70 -11.75 21.22
CA SER A 128 -6.88 -12.30 22.58
C SER A 128 -6.39 -11.41 23.71
N LYS A 129 -5.54 -10.41 23.45
CA LYS A 129 -5.10 -9.48 24.49
C LYS A 129 -6.09 -8.36 24.74
N THR A 130 -6.79 -7.91 23.71
CA THR A 130 -7.65 -6.73 23.76
C THR A 130 -9.14 -7.06 23.68
N GLY A 131 -9.49 -8.27 23.24
CA GLY A 131 -10.86 -8.70 22.96
C GLY A 131 -11.48 -8.02 21.74
N LEU A 132 -10.65 -7.39 20.89
CA LEU A 132 -11.11 -6.63 19.73
C LEU A 132 -10.97 -7.42 18.44
N TYR A 133 -11.94 -7.22 17.55
CA TYR A 133 -11.94 -7.74 16.19
C TYR A 133 -11.28 -6.76 15.22
N LYS A 134 -10.58 -7.29 14.23
CA LYS A 134 -9.92 -6.54 13.17
C LYS A 134 -10.23 -7.15 11.82
N GLU A 135 -10.83 -6.34 10.94
CA GLU A 135 -11.11 -6.69 9.56
C GLU A 135 -9.83 -7.12 8.80
N LEU A 136 -9.96 -8.21 8.04
CA LEU A 136 -8.91 -8.74 7.16
C LEU A 136 -9.35 -8.60 5.71
N SER A 137 -9.20 -7.41 5.13
CA SER A 137 -9.67 -7.10 3.77
C SER A 137 -9.01 -7.90 2.62
N PHE A 138 -8.06 -8.79 2.93
CA PHE A 138 -7.40 -9.66 1.96
C PHE A 138 -7.97 -11.09 1.91
N THR A 139 -8.89 -11.45 2.81
CA THR A 139 -9.49 -12.79 2.90
C THR A 139 -10.25 -13.16 1.63
N ILE A 140 -11.01 -12.21 1.09
CA ILE A 140 -11.74 -12.28 -0.18
C ILE A 140 -11.51 -10.99 -0.97
N ARG A 141 -10.85 -11.09 -2.14
CA ARG A 141 -10.57 -9.93 -3.00
C ARG A 141 -11.63 -9.79 -4.11
N ASN A 142 -12.76 -9.18 -3.77
CA ASN A 142 -13.92 -8.99 -4.67
C ASN A 142 -13.57 -8.44 -6.07
N LYS A 143 -12.52 -7.64 -6.22
CA LYS A 143 -12.09 -7.08 -7.50
C LYS A 143 -11.54 -8.12 -8.50
N LEU A 144 -11.09 -9.27 -8.02
CA LEU A 144 -10.55 -10.36 -8.85
C LEU A 144 -11.63 -11.37 -9.27
N LEU A 145 -12.77 -11.34 -8.59
CA LEU A 145 -13.79 -12.36 -8.72
C LEU A 145 -14.70 -12.08 -9.94
N PRO A 146 -15.26 -13.15 -10.54
CA PRO A 146 -16.33 -13.03 -11.53
C PRO A 146 -17.56 -12.30 -10.96
N LYS A 147 -18.42 -11.77 -11.83
CA LYS A 147 -19.65 -11.07 -11.40
C LYS A 147 -20.77 -12.05 -11.04
N GLU A 148 -20.64 -13.29 -11.50
CA GLU A 148 -21.54 -14.40 -11.28
C GLU A 148 -21.51 -14.81 -9.80
N ILE A 149 -22.68 -15.17 -9.27
CA ILE A 149 -22.83 -15.62 -7.87
C ILE A 149 -22.17 -16.99 -7.65
N ILE A 150 -22.10 -17.79 -8.72
CA ILE A 150 -21.49 -19.12 -8.75
C ILE A 150 -20.52 -19.13 -9.93
N PHE A 151 -19.28 -19.52 -9.67
CA PHE A 151 -18.24 -19.55 -10.70
C PHE A 151 -17.26 -20.69 -10.48
N ALA A 152 -16.55 -21.08 -11.52
CA ALA A 152 -15.42 -21.98 -11.45
C ALA A 152 -14.15 -21.21 -11.08
N GLY A 153 -13.16 -21.89 -10.47
CA GLY A 153 -11.83 -21.32 -10.27
C GLY A 153 -11.22 -20.82 -11.58
N THR A 154 -11.48 -21.52 -12.69
CA THR A 154 -11.00 -21.15 -14.04
C THR A 154 -11.61 -19.85 -14.58
N ASP A 155 -12.74 -19.41 -14.03
CA ASP A 155 -13.42 -18.16 -14.42
C ASP A 155 -12.71 -16.93 -13.82
N ILE A 156 -11.90 -17.11 -12.76
CA ILE A 156 -11.05 -16.06 -12.22
C ILE A 156 -9.98 -15.73 -13.25
N LYS A 157 -10.05 -14.52 -13.81
CA LYS A 157 -9.26 -14.16 -15.00
C LYS A 157 -7.75 -14.15 -14.74
N ARG A 158 -7.36 -13.68 -13.56
CA ARG A 158 -5.97 -13.59 -13.10
C ARG A 158 -5.92 -13.62 -11.58
N ASP A 159 -4.73 -13.87 -11.03
CA ASP A 159 -4.42 -13.74 -9.60
C ASP A 159 -5.26 -14.64 -8.68
N ILE A 160 -5.67 -15.83 -9.15
CA ILE A 160 -6.50 -16.76 -8.36
C ILE A 160 -5.90 -17.06 -6.98
N PHE A 161 -4.56 -17.23 -6.89
CA PHE A 161 -3.87 -17.53 -5.63
C PHE A 161 -3.74 -16.33 -4.68
N THR A 162 -4.32 -15.19 -5.04
CA THR A 162 -4.53 -14.05 -4.13
C THR A 162 -5.99 -13.60 -4.05
N ALA A 163 -6.89 -14.21 -4.83
CA ALA A 163 -8.32 -13.94 -4.80
C ALA A 163 -8.94 -14.32 -3.45
N PHE A 164 -8.40 -15.37 -2.83
CA PHE A 164 -8.75 -15.83 -1.49
C PHE A 164 -7.48 -16.02 -0.66
N ALA A 165 -7.62 -15.97 0.66
CA ALA A 165 -6.57 -16.43 1.55
C ALA A 165 -6.35 -17.94 1.42
N GLY A 166 -5.08 -18.36 1.52
CA GLY A 166 -4.63 -19.74 1.26
C GLY A 166 -4.77 -20.72 2.43
N TRP A 167 -5.55 -20.38 3.45
CA TRP A 167 -5.89 -21.29 4.55
C TRP A 167 -7.18 -22.06 4.25
N ALA A 168 -7.39 -23.18 4.94
CA ALA A 168 -8.54 -24.06 4.72
C ALA A 168 -9.75 -23.73 5.61
N TRP A 169 -9.57 -22.97 6.69
CA TRP A 169 -10.58 -22.85 7.74
C TRP A 169 -11.74 -21.89 7.47
N ASP A 170 -11.60 -21.00 6.50
CA ASP A 170 -12.68 -20.11 6.04
C ASP A 170 -13.47 -20.70 4.85
N LYS A 171 -13.42 -22.03 4.69
CA LYS A 171 -13.99 -22.74 3.54
C LYS A 171 -14.68 -24.04 3.96
N LEU A 172 -15.84 -24.30 3.34
CA LEU A 172 -16.54 -25.58 3.38
C LEU A 172 -16.34 -26.29 2.05
N PHE A 173 -15.88 -27.54 2.07
CA PHE A 173 -15.55 -28.31 0.86
C PHE A 173 -16.47 -29.51 0.70
N LEU A 174 -16.93 -29.79 -0.52
CA LEU A 174 -17.63 -31.03 -0.84
C LEU A 174 -16.65 -32.20 -0.71
N ARG A 175 -16.96 -33.16 0.16
CA ARG A 175 -16.04 -34.27 0.48
C ARG A 175 -15.68 -35.12 -0.73
N GLU A 176 -16.69 -35.51 -1.51
CA GLU A 176 -16.51 -36.32 -2.73
C GLU A 176 -15.62 -35.59 -3.74
N PHE A 177 -15.77 -34.28 -3.90
CA PHE A 177 -14.92 -33.48 -4.77
C PHE A 177 -13.44 -33.53 -4.34
N ILE A 178 -13.15 -33.44 -3.04
CA ILE A 178 -11.77 -33.54 -2.52
C ILE A 178 -11.18 -34.94 -2.78
N ILE A 179 -11.99 -36.00 -2.62
CA ILE A 179 -11.58 -37.39 -2.89
C ILE A 179 -11.34 -37.62 -4.38
N ASP A 180 -12.30 -37.25 -5.23
CA ASP A 180 -12.25 -37.43 -6.69
C ASP A 180 -11.07 -36.69 -7.32
N LYS A 181 -10.69 -35.56 -6.72
CA LYS A 181 -9.54 -34.78 -7.14
C LYS A 181 -8.26 -35.16 -6.42
N ASP A 182 -8.23 -36.13 -5.50
CA ASP A 182 -7.07 -36.54 -4.69
C ASP A 182 -6.29 -35.34 -4.10
N ILE A 183 -7.00 -34.43 -3.44
CA ILE A 183 -6.41 -33.21 -2.86
C ILE A 183 -6.05 -33.50 -1.40
N ARG A 184 -4.79 -33.26 -1.03
CA ARG A 184 -4.23 -33.56 0.30
C ARG A 184 -3.45 -32.39 0.87
N PHE A 185 -3.43 -32.29 2.19
CA PHE A 185 -2.52 -31.36 2.90
C PHE A 185 -1.10 -31.86 2.78
N GLN A 186 -0.14 -30.93 2.71
CA GLN A 186 1.27 -31.31 2.71
C GLN A 186 1.70 -31.75 4.11
N GLU A 187 2.38 -32.88 4.21
CA GLU A 187 2.92 -33.43 5.46
C GLU A 187 4.21 -32.68 5.84
N GLN A 188 4.02 -31.42 6.28
CA GLN A 188 5.09 -30.53 6.69
C GLN A 188 4.66 -29.58 7.80
N ARG A 189 5.64 -29.09 8.55
CA ARG A 189 5.48 -28.22 9.73
C ARG A 189 4.65 -26.95 9.52
N THR A 190 4.87 -26.22 8.43
CA THR A 190 4.19 -24.94 8.17
C THR A 190 3.82 -24.82 6.70
N THR A 191 2.89 -23.92 6.35
CA THR A 191 2.44 -23.76 4.96
C THR A 191 1.88 -25.07 4.36
N ASN A 192 1.28 -25.91 5.20
CA ASN A 192 0.72 -27.21 4.80
C ASN A 192 -0.68 -27.11 4.17
N ASP A 193 -1.30 -25.93 4.23
CA ASP A 193 -2.64 -25.67 3.65
C ASP A 193 -2.58 -25.18 2.21
N LEU A 194 -1.43 -24.64 1.78
CA LEU A 194 -1.32 -23.87 0.55
C LEU A 194 -1.66 -24.69 -0.69
N SER A 195 -1.10 -25.91 -0.81
CA SER A 195 -1.37 -26.73 -2.01
C SER A 195 -2.79 -27.26 -1.96
N PHE A 196 -3.25 -27.74 -0.80
CA PHE A 196 -4.63 -28.20 -0.61
C PHE A 196 -5.64 -27.13 -1.06
N THR A 197 -5.54 -25.94 -0.48
CA THR A 197 -6.51 -24.86 -0.67
C THR A 197 -6.51 -24.35 -2.10
N TYR A 198 -5.34 -24.05 -2.66
CA TYR A 198 -5.26 -23.48 -4.00
C TYR A 198 -5.51 -24.51 -5.11
N THR A 199 -5.15 -25.77 -4.90
CA THR A 199 -5.52 -26.85 -5.84
C THR A 199 -7.03 -27.05 -5.83
N ALA A 200 -7.68 -27.04 -4.65
CA ALA A 200 -9.13 -27.14 -4.53
C ALA A 200 -9.83 -25.97 -5.24
N LEU A 201 -9.41 -24.73 -4.98
CA LEU A 201 -9.96 -23.55 -5.65
C LEU A 201 -9.78 -23.61 -7.18
N ALA A 202 -8.60 -24.02 -7.66
CA ALA A 202 -8.34 -24.15 -9.09
C ALA A 202 -9.19 -25.23 -9.78
N CYS A 203 -9.50 -26.33 -9.08
CA CYS A 203 -10.27 -27.45 -9.61
C CYS A 203 -11.78 -27.28 -9.55
N ALA A 204 -12.26 -26.46 -8.62
CA ALA A 204 -13.68 -26.28 -8.38
C ALA A 204 -14.36 -25.60 -9.58
N LYS A 205 -15.49 -26.16 -9.99
CA LYS A 205 -16.42 -25.65 -11.00
C LYS A 205 -17.55 -24.82 -10.37
N ARG A 206 -17.82 -25.02 -9.08
CA ARG A 206 -18.91 -24.33 -8.35
C ARG A 206 -18.41 -23.80 -7.02
N ILE A 207 -17.84 -22.61 -7.05
CA ILE A 207 -17.45 -21.79 -5.90
C ILE A 207 -18.56 -20.78 -5.64
N ILE A 208 -18.91 -20.60 -4.36
CA ILE A 208 -19.83 -19.58 -3.90
C ILE A 208 -19.24 -18.82 -2.71
N ILE A 209 -19.71 -17.60 -2.51
CA ILE A 209 -19.22 -16.72 -1.43
C ILE A 209 -20.39 -16.38 -0.49
N LEU A 210 -20.09 -16.42 0.80
CA LEU A 210 -20.88 -15.83 1.86
C LEU A 210 -20.17 -14.58 2.35
N GLU A 211 -20.88 -13.45 2.30
CA GLU A 211 -20.32 -12.14 2.69
C GLU A 211 -20.37 -11.93 4.21
N GLU A 212 -21.09 -12.78 4.92
CA GLU A 212 -21.17 -12.77 6.37
C GLU A 212 -19.85 -13.22 7.01
N LEU A 213 -19.47 -12.54 8.10
CA LEU A 213 -18.33 -12.89 8.96
C LEU A 213 -18.70 -14.10 9.81
N PHE A 214 -18.00 -15.22 9.62
CA PHE A 214 -18.30 -16.46 10.33
C PHE A 214 -17.11 -17.10 11.03
N ALA A 215 -15.89 -16.67 10.75
CA ALA A 215 -14.68 -17.26 11.31
C ALA A 215 -13.72 -16.21 11.85
N HIS A 216 -13.14 -16.52 13.01
CA HIS A 216 -12.32 -15.59 13.77
C HIS A 216 -10.94 -16.20 14.01
N HIS A 217 -9.94 -15.65 13.32
CA HIS A 217 -8.56 -16.07 13.46
C HIS A 217 -7.91 -15.39 14.68
N ARG A 218 -7.46 -16.17 15.65
CA ARG A 218 -6.90 -15.68 16.89
C ARG A 218 -5.46 -15.21 16.71
N ILE A 219 -5.22 -13.93 16.98
CA ILE A 219 -3.88 -13.34 16.93
C ILE A 219 -3.30 -13.12 18.33
N ASN A 220 -1.98 -12.87 18.39
CA ASN A 220 -1.19 -12.69 19.61
C ASN A 220 -1.07 -13.94 20.52
N VAL A 221 -1.31 -15.13 19.97
CA VAL A 221 -1.10 -16.42 20.65
C VAL A 221 0.38 -16.64 21.00
N THR A 222 0.66 -17.01 22.25
CA THR A 222 2.04 -17.23 22.74
C THR A 222 2.75 -18.39 22.04
N SER A 223 2.04 -19.48 21.76
CA SER A 223 2.52 -20.73 21.14
C SER A 223 2.50 -20.75 19.60
N SER A 224 2.09 -19.66 18.94
CA SER A 224 1.91 -19.66 17.47
C SER A 224 3.20 -19.97 16.71
N LEU A 225 3.07 -20.86 15.71
CA LEU A 225 4.14 -21.23 14.78
C LEU A 225 4.69 -20.03 14.00
N GLU A 226 3.92 -18.94 13.86
CA GLU A 226 4.36 -17.72 13.20
C GLU A 226 5.64 -17.11 13.80
N LYS A 227 5.86 -17.31 15.11
CA LYS A 227 7.05 -16.82 15.82
C LYS A 227 8.30 -17.65 15.53
N THR A 228 8.14 -18.83 14.95
CA THR A 228 9.21 -19.79 14.66
C THR A 228 9.41 -20.03 13.16
N ARG A 229 8.95 -19.10 12.31
CA ARG A 229 9.08 -19.17 10.83
C ARG A 229 10.53 -19.40 10.36
N SER A 230 11.54 -18.98 11.12
CA SER A 230 12.95 -19.23 10.79
C SER A 230 13.33 -20.72 10.82
N GLN A 231 12.64 -21.54 11.60
CA GLN A 231 12.90 -22.99 11.71
C GLN A 231 12.32 -23.78 10.52
N SER A 232 11.39 -23.19 9.76
CA SER A 232 10.71 -23.82 8.63
C SER A 232 10.72 -22.96 7.37
N TYR A 233 11.78 -22.16 7.19
CA TYR A 233 11.89 -21.16 6.13
C TYR A 233 11.81 -21.73 4.71
N SER A 234 11.98 -23.05 4.52
CA SER A 234 11.89 -23.74 3.22
C SER A 234 10.52 -24.34 2.93
N CYS A 235 9.63 -24.52 3.92
CA CYS A 235 8.32 -25.16 3.72
C CYS A 235 7.46 -24.43 2.69
N PHE A 236 7.57 -23.09 2.61
CA PHE A 236 6.82 -22.30 1.63
C PHE A 236 7.21 -22.65 0.19
N TYR A 237 8.50 -22.95 -0.05
CA TYR A 237 9.00 -23.33 -1.37
C TYR A 237 8.50 -24.71 -1.77
N TYR A 238 8.58 -25.69 -0.87
CA TYR A 238 8.03 -27.03 -1.13
C TYR A 238 6.51 -26.99 -1.31
N ALA A 239 5.82 -26.08 -0.63
CA ALA A 239 4.40 -25.87 -0.85
C ALA A 239 4.07 -25.36 -2.26
N LEU A 240 4.86 -24.42 -2.79
CA LEU A 240 4.72 -23.95 -4.17
C LEU A 240 5.01 -25.06 -5.18
N LEU A 241 6.02 -25.90 -4.93
CA LEU A 241 6.26 -27.07 -5.79
C LEU A 241 5.08 -28.04 -5.77
N ALA A 242 4.53 -28.35 -4.59
CA ALA A 242 3.35 -29.20 -4.47
C ALA A 242 2.12 -28.60 -5.19
N LEU A 243 1.91 -27.28 -5.11
CA LEU A 243 0.86 -26.60 -5.87
C LEU A 243 1.07 -26.76 -7.37
N ARG A 244 2.28 -26.54 -7.87
CA ARG A 244 2.59 -26.72 -9.29
C ARG A 244 2.27 -28.13 -9.77
N GLU A 245 2.77 -29.15 -9.07
CA GLU A 245 2.50 -30.54 -9.41
C GLU A 245 0.99 -30.85 -9.33
N GLY A 246 0.30 -30.27 -8.34
CA GLY A 246 -1.15 -30.35 -8.21
C GLY A 246 -1.91 -29.81 -9.43
N LEU A 247 -1.44 -28.69 -10.00
CA LEU A 247 -2.00 -28.09 -11.21
C LEU A 247 -1.64 -28.89 -12.47
N ILE A 248 -0.40 -29.40 -12.58
CA ILE A 248 0.06 -30.18 -13.74
C ILE A 248 -0.73 -31.49 -13.83
N THR A 249 -0.82 -32.24 -12.72
CA THR A 249 -1.52 -33.54 -12.68
C THR A 249 -3.00 -33.46 -13.00
N ARG A 250 -3.59 -32.26 -12.95
CA ARG A 250 -5.01 -32.00 -13.24
C ARG A 250 -5.23 -31.21 -14.53
N ASP A 251 -4.19 -31.05 -15.35
CA ASP A 251 -4.20 -30.30 -16.61
C ASP A 251 -4.69 -28.84 -16.48
N LEU A 252 -4.36 -28.22 -15.35
CA LEU A 252 -4.72 -26.83 -15.02
C LEU A 252 -3.53 -25.88 -15.10
N PHE A 253 -2.30 -26.41 -15.14
CA PHE A 253 -1.10 -25.58 -15.09
C PHE A 253 -1.04 -24.58 -16.23
N ASN A 254 -1.36 -24.97 -17.46
CA ASN A 254 -1.36 -24.05 -18.61
C ASN A 254 -2.33 -22.87 -18.40
N ARG A 255 -3.47 -23.09 -17.74
CA ARG A 255 -4.44 -22.02 -17.44
C ARG A 255 -3.90 -21.05 -16.39
N PHE A 256 -3.18 -21.56 -15.39
CA PHE A 256 -2.77 -20.81 -14.21
C PHE A 256 -1.25 -20.56 -14.13
N GLU A 257 -0.48 -20.82 -15.20
CA GLU A 257 0.98 -20.73 -15.18
C GLU A 257 1.43 -19.31 -14.80
N GLN A 258 0.83 -18.29 -15.43
CA GLN A 258 1.13 -16.90 -15.12
C GLN A 258 0.76 -16.53 -13.67
N ASP A 259 -0.39 -17.01 -13.18
CA ASP A 259 -0.83 -16.79 -11.80
C ASP A 259 0.11 -17.47 -10.81
N PHE A 260 0.55 -18.69 -11.11
CA PHE A 260 1.47 -19.46 -10.30
C PHE A 260 2.84 -18.77 -10.19
N ILE A 261 3.38 -18.28 -11.29
CA ILE A 261 4.69 -17.59 -11.33
C ILE A 261 4.62 -16.29 -10.52
N ASN A 262 3.55 -15.51 -10.70
CA ASN A 262 3.35 -14.26 -9.96
C ASN A 262 3.18 -14.50 -8.46
N TYR A 263 2.33 -15.46 -8.09
CA TYR A 263 2.15 -15.82 -6.68
C TYR A 263 3.42 -16.38 -6.06
N SER A 264 4.16 -17.22 -6.78
CA SER A 264 5.45 -17.76 -6.33
C SER A 264 6.46 -16.66 -6.05
N LEU A 265 6.55 -15.67 -6.95
CA LEU A 265 7.41 -14.51 -6.76
C LEU A 265 6.99 -13.70 -5.52
N TYR A 266 5.73 -13.30 -5.41
CA TYR A 266 5.19 -12.61 -4.24
C TYR A 266 5.54 -13.36 -2.94
N PHE A 267 5.27 -14.66 -2.91
CA PHE A 267 5.42 -15.46 -1.70
C PHE A 267 6.89 -15.72 -1.32
N CYS A 268 7.79 -15.85 -2.30
CA CYS A 268 9.23 -15.83 -2.06
C CYS A 268 9.69 -14.55 -1.36
N LEU A 269 9.23 -13.39 -1.83
CA LEU A 269 9.62 -12.10 -1.28
C LEU A 269 9.06 -11.88 0.13
N GLU A 270 7.79 -12.25 0.36
CA GLU A 270 7.17 -12.21 1.68
C GLU A 270 7.92 -13.05 2.71
N ASN A 271 8.29 -14.28 2.36
CA ASN A 271 9.05 -15.14 3.26
C ASN A 271 10.46 -14.62 3.50
N LEU A 272 11.11 -14.02 2.48
CA LEU A 272 12.39 -13.34 2.66
C LEU A 272 12.31 -12.19 3.66
N TYR A 273 11.19 -11.45 3.70
CA TYR A 273 10.96 -10.38 4.66
C TYR A 273 10.61 -10.87 6.06
N ALA A 274 9.95 -12.02 6.17
CA ALA A 274 9.50 -12.58 7.44
C ALA A 274 10.65 -13.17 8.28
N VAL A 275 11.75 -13.60 7.65
CA VAL A 275 12.91 -14.17 8.35
C VAL A 275 14.05 -13.16 8.50
N ASN A 276 14.94 -13.35 9.49
CA ASN A 276 15.99 -12.40 9.88
C ASN A 276 17.36 -13.08 9.93
N GLY A 277 18.45 -12.29 10.08
CA GLY A 277 19.78 -12.81 10.41
C GLY A 277 20.34 -13.84 9.42
N ALA A 278 20.89 -14.94 9.95
CA ALA A 278 21.51 -16.01 9.17
C ALA A 278 20.50 -16.69 8.23
N THR A 279 19.28 -16.97 8.69
CA THR A 279 18.22 -17.59 7.88
C THR A 279 17.85 -16.74 6.67
N ARG A 280 17.76 -15.40 6.83
CA ARG A 280 17.52 -14.50 5.69
C ARG A 280 18.64 -14.60 4.65
N LYS A 281 19.90 -14.68 5.09
CA LYS A 281 21.06 -14.79 4.19
C LYS A 281 21.02 -16.12 3.42
N GLU A 282 20.68 -17.21 4.09
CA GLU A 282 20.53 -18.53 3.46
C GLU A 282 19.39 -18.53 2.44
N LEU A 283 18.20 -18.07 2.83
CA LEU A 283 17.05 -17.97 1.94
C LEU A 283 17.33 -17.08 0.72
N TYR A 284 17.95 -15.92 0.92
CA TYR A 284 18.38 -15.05 -0.17
C TYR A 284 19.30 -15.79 -1.15
N GLY A 285 20.27 -16.55 -0.63
CA GLY A 285 21.19 -17.36 -1.43
C GLY A 285 20.44 -18.37 -2.30
N ARG A 286 19.54 -19.15 -1.70
CA ARG A 286 18.73 -20.15 -2.41
C ARG A 286 17.81 -19.56 -3.46
N LEU A 287 17.12 -18.46 -3.14
CA LEU A 287 16.29 -17.73 -4.10
C LEU A 287 17.10 -17.33 -5.33
N LYS A 288 18.28 -16.77 -5.11
CA LYS A 288 19.18 -16.32 -6.18
C LYS A 288 19.76 -17.48 -7.00
N SER A 289 20.19 -18.57 -6.36
CA SER A 289 20.93 -19.64 -7.04
C SER A 289 20.04 -20.66 -7.74
N GLU A 290 18.90 -21.03 -7.14
CA GLU A 290 18.10 -22.17 -7.59
C GLU A 290 16.60 -21.89 -7.62
N TRP A 291 16.01 -21.32 -6.56
CA TRP A 291 14.55 -21.40 -6.39
C TRP A 291 13.78 -20.51 -7.38
N PHE A 292 14.28 -19.31 -7.72
CA PHE A 292 13.62 -18.51 -8.76
C PHE A 292 13.61 -19.23 -10.11
N LYS A 293 14.70 -19.92 -10.47
CA LYS A 293 14.76 -20.71 -11.70
C LYS A 293 13.82 -21.92 -11.62
N ASN A 294 13.86 -22.65 -10.52
CA ASN A 294 13.03 -23.84 -10.33
C ASN A 294 11.53 -23.54 -10.32
N LEU A 295 11.12 -22.34 -9.89
CA LEU A 295 9.74 -21.86 -9.92
C LEU A 295 9.35 -21.20 -11.26
N ASN A 296 10.22 -21.26 -12.27
CA ASN A 296 10.03 -20.62 -13.58
C ASN A 296 9.84 -19.09 -13.52
N ILE A 297 10.50 -18.41 -12.57
CA ILE A 297 10.44 -16.94 -12.40
C ILE A 297 11.51 -16.24 -13.25
N THR A 298 12.48 -16.94 -13.85
CA THR A 298 13.64 -16.26 -14.46
C THR A 298 13.45 -15.76 -15.90
N ASP A 299 12.58 -16.42 -16.67
CA ASP A 299 12.66 -16.42 -18.14
C ASP A 299 11.48 -15.71 -18.83
N HIS A 300 10.83 -14.78 -18.11
CA HIS A 300 9.65 -14.07 -18.61
C HIS A 300 9.89 -12.55 -18.77
N PRO A 301 9.25 -11.90 -19.76
CA PRO A 301 9.28 -10.44 -19.90
C PRO A 301 8.57 -9.76 -18.73
N VAL A 302 8.88 -8.49 -18.49
CA VAL A 302 8.27 -7.71 -17.40
C VAL A 302 6.73 -7.68 -17.44
N THR A 303 6.14 -7.71 -18.64
CA THR A 303 4.68 -7.74 -18.86
C THR A 303 4.00 -9.02 -18.39
N TYR A 304 4.78 -10.08 -18.14
CA TYR A 304 4.28 -11.33 -17.58
C TYR A 304 3.99 -11.22 -16.08
N TYR A 305 4.54 -10.22 -15.40
CA TYR A 305 4.37 -10.01 -13.97
C TYR A 305 3.25 -9.00 -13.69
N TYR A 306 2.30 -9.37 -12.82
CA TYR A 306 1.19 -8.52 -12.41
C TYR A 306 1.64 -7.35 -11.52
N HIS A 307 2.74 -7.53 -10.79
CA HIS A 307 3.29 -6.55 -9.86
C HIS A 307 4.74 -6.20 -10.21
N LEU A 308 4.94 -5.06 -10.89
CA LEU A 308 6.26 -4.59 -11.30
C LEU A 308 7.24 -4.45 -10.12
N GLY A 309 6.75 -4.09 -8.92
CA GLY A 309 7.59 -3.99 -7.72
C GLY A 309 8.23 -5.31 -7.31
N GLU A 310 7.46 -6.39 -7.40
CA GLU A 310 7.94 -7.73 -7.08
C GLU A 310 8.97 -8.17 -8.12
N TYR A 311 8.69 -7.94 -9.41
CA TYR A 311 9.63 -8.21 -10.50
C TYR A 311 10.95 -7.46 -10.31
N LEU A 312 10.90 -6.16 -10.00
CA LEU A 312 12.10 -5.35 -9.77
C LEU A 312 12.88 -5.83 -8.54
N HIS A 313 12.19 -6.20 -7.46
CA HIS A 313 12.86 -6.76 -6.29
C HIS A 313 13.51 -8.10 -6.61
N TYR A 314 12.85 -8.98 -7.36
CA TYR A 314 13.47 -10.20 -7.87
C TYR A 314 14.74 -9.91 -8.69
N LYS A 315 14.71 -8.96 -9.63
CA LYS A 315 15.90 -8.57 -10.39
C LYS A 315 17.00 -7.98 -9.49
N LEU A 316 16.64 -7.28 -8.42
CA LEU A 316 17.58 -6.77 -7.43
C LEU A 316 18.26 -7.91 -6.67
N VAL A 317 17.49 -8.93 -6.25
CA VAL A 317 18.01 -10.13 -5.57
C VAL A 317 19.06 -10.82 -6.46
N LEU A 318 18.82 -10.89 -7.77
CA LEU A 318 19.80 -11.44 -8.72
C LEU A 318 21.08 -10.58 -8.85
N LYS A 319 20.98 -9.25 -8.81
CA LYS A 319 22.11 -8.33 -9.05
C LYS A 319 23.04 -8.13 -7.85
N ILE A 320 22.54 -8.14 -6.61
CA ILE A 320 23.36 -7.83 -5.42
C ILE A 320 24.20 -9.06 -4.99
N SER A 321 25.47 -8.83 -4.62
CA SER A 321 26.38 -9.87 -4.11
C SER A 321 26.13 -10.21 -2.63
N HIS A 322 26.40 -11.47 -2.25
CA HIS A 322 26.08 -12.07 -0.94
C HIS A 322 26.59 -11.27 0.28
N ASN A 323 27.65 -10.47 0.14
CA ASN A 323 28.26 -9.71 1.24
C ASN A 323 27.56 -8.37 1.55
N ARG A 324 26.63 -7.88 0.70
CA ARG A 324 25.86 -6.65 0.94
C ARG A 324 24.38 -6.88 1.29
N ALA A 325 23.91 -8.13 1.22
CA ALA A 325 22.49 -8.49 1.37
C ALA A 325 21.90 -8.17 2.77
N GLY A 326 22.69 -8.26 3.84
CA GLY A 326 22.22 -8.02 5.22
C GLY A 326 21.84 -6.57 5.53
N LYS A 327 22.58 -5.59 4.98
CA LYS A 327 22.32 -4.15 5.17
C LYS A 327 21.32 -3.59 4.15
N TYR A 328 21.33 -4.06 2.90
CA TYR A 328 20.45 -3.56 1.83
C TYR A 328 19.01 -4.10 1.89
N ALA A 329 18.81 -5.36 2.31
CA ALA A 329 17.48 -5.90 2.53
C ALA A 329 16.73 -5.14 3.63
N PHE A 330 17.43 -4.50 4.57
CA PHE A 330 16.83 -3.72 5.65
C PHE A 330 16.22 -2.40 5.15
N GLY A 331 16.86 -1.73 4.18
CA GLY A 331 16.35 -0.50 3.56
C GLY A 331 15.15 -0.74 2.66
N VAL A 332 15.20 -1.75 1.80
CA VAL A 332 14.11 -2.10 0.87
C VAL A 332 12.91 -2.73 1.62
N ALA A 333 13.16 -3.57 2.64
CA ALA A 333 12.10 -4.16 3.47
C ALA A 333 11.35 -3.10 4.29
N LYS A 334 12.03 -2.08 4.84
CA LYS A 334 11.35 -0.98 5.54
C LYS A 334 10.49 -0.16 4.57
N GLY A 335 10.89 -0.06 3.31
CA GLY A 335 10.16 0.66 2.26
C GLY A 335 8.94 -0.10 1.79
N LEU A 336 9.06 -1.41 1.58
CA LEU A 336 7.95 -2.22 1.12
C LEU A 336 6.96 -2.58 2.24
N LYS A 337 7.40 -2.68 3.50
CA LYS A 337 6.47 -2.75 4.66
C LYS A 337 5.62 -1.49 4.75
N TYR A 338 6.21 -0.30 4.55
CA TYR A 338 5.46 0.95 4.49
C TYR A 338 4.54 1.02 3.25
N ALA A 339 4.94 0.47 2.10
CA ALA A 339 4.08 0.39 0.92
C ALA A 339 2.86 -0.52 1.12
N LYS A 340 2.98 -1.61 1.88
CA LYS A 340 1.87 -2.51 2.24
C LYS A 340 0.86 -1.89 3.22
N TYR A 341 1.30 -0.95 4.05
CA TYR A 341 0.40 -0.09 4.84
C TYR A 341 -0.21 1.07 4.03
N CYS A 342 0.36 1.38 2.86
CA CYS A 342 -0.17 2.41 1.94
C CYS A 342 -1.08 1.84 0.83
N SER A 343 -1.11 0.51 0.63
CA SER A 343 -2.03 -0.15 -0.30
C SER A 343 -3.33 -0.64 0.36
N GLY A 344 -3.37 -0.71 1.69
CA GLY A 344 -4.62 -0.48 2.44
C GLY A 344 -4.89 1.01 2.39
N GLY A 345 -6.04 1.41 1.82
CA GLY A 345 -6.34 2.80 1.54
C GLY A 345 -5.97 3.73 2.68
N TYR A 346 -5.43 4.90 2.33
CA TYR A 346 -5.47 6.05 3.23
C TYR A 346 -6.92 6.20 3.70
N LYS A 347 -7.22 5.68 4.91
CA LYS A 347 -8.27 6.25 5.74
C LYS A 347 -7.76 7.65 6.08
N TYR A 348 -8.09 8.61 5.23
CA TYR A 348 -8.47 9.90 5.77
C TYR A 348 -9.58 9.61 6.76
N SER A 349 -9.39 10.02 8.00
CA SER A 349 -10.49 10.25 8.92
C SER A 349 -11.40 11.27 8.25
N TYR A 350 -12.38 10.80 7.50
CA TYR A 350 -13.55 11.59 7.22
C TYR A 350 -14.21 11.84 8.57
N ILE A 351 -14.22 13.11 8.96
CA ILE A 351 -15.33 13.67 9.72
C ILE A 351 -16.55 13.39 8.85
N HIS A 352 -17.19 12.24 9.09
CA HIS A 352 -18.54 12.02 8.61
C HIS A 352 -19.39 13.07 9.29
N ASN A 353 -19.88 14.03 8.50
CA ASN A 353 -20.95 14.91 8.94
C ASN A 353 -22.18 14.03 9.20
N ASP A 354 -22.36 13.73 10.48
CA ASP A 354 -23.49 13.03 11.06
C ASP A 354 -24.77 13.83 10.83
N ALA A 355 -25.53 13.43 9.82
CA ALA A 355 -26.90 13.88 9.69
C ALA A 355 -27.85 12.79 9.24
N HIS A 356 -27.63 11.48 9.54
CA HIS A 356 -28.69 10.48 9.35
C HIS A 356 -28.54 9.11 10.03
N ARG A 357 -28.23 9.05 11.34
CA ARG A 357 -28.62 7.90 12.19
C ARG A 357 -28.54 8.24 13.67
N ARG A 358 -29.64 8.85 14.15
CA ARG A 358 -29.97 8.95 15.57
C ARG A 358 -30.17 7.55 16.15
N ASN A 359 -29.85 7.42 17.44
CA ASN A 359 -30.10 6.29 18.34
C ASN A 359 -29.22 5.08 17.99
N ILE A 360 -28.12 4.84 18.70
CA ILE A 360 -28.15 4.34 20.08
C ILE A 360 -27.14 5.13 20.94
N ARG A 361 -27.66 6.09 21.71
CA ARG A 361 -27.08 6.52 22.99
C ARG A 361 -27.60 5.55 24.02
N GLU A 362 -26.70 4.85 24.70
CA GLU A 362 -26.68 4.67 26.16
C GLU A 362 -25.58 3.64 26.50
N VAL A 363 -24.89 3.84 27.62
CA VAL A 363 -23.77 3.04 28.15
C VAL A 363 -22.37 3.38 27.60
N LYS A 364 -21.90 4.62 27.82
CA LYS A 364 -20.48 4.93 28.13
C LYS A 364 -20.39 6.18 29.00
N ALA A 365 -20.97 6.10 30.21
CA ALA A 365 -20.54 6.92 31.33
C ALA A 365 -19.89 5.95 32.34
N THR A 366 -18.86 6.44 33.05
CA THR A 366 -18.04 5.75 34.07
C THR A 366 -16.90 4.85 33.57
N LEU A 367 -15.81 5.44 33.05
CA LEU A 367 -14.43 4.96 33.29
C LEU A 367 -13.45 6.16 33.27
N PRO A 368 -12.45 6.22 34.17
CA PRO A 368 -11.55 7.38 34.33
C PRO A 368 -10.47 7.43 33.23
N GLU A 369 -10.03 8.66 32.89
CA GLU A 369 -8.94 8.91 31.95
C GLU A 369 -7.61 8.26 32.40
N PRO A 370 -6.85 7.59 31.51
CA PRO A 370 -5.51 7.12 31.83
C PRO A 370 -4.54 8.31 31.89
N GLN A 371 -3.85 8.41 33.02
CA GLN A 371 -2.84 9.40 33.31
C GLN A 371 -1.72 9.45 32.24
N ASN A 372 -1.34 10.69 31.92
CA ASN A 372 -0.20 11.06 31.08
C ASN A 372 1.10 10.33 31.48
N VAL A 373 1.52 9.33 30.71
CA VAL A 373 2.91 8.91 30.67
C VAL A 373 3.66 9.88 29.76
N LYS A 374 4.32 10.86 30.38
CA LYS A 374 5.32 11.70 29.70
C LYS A 374 6.46 10.80 29.23
N ALA A 375 6.52 10.53 27.94
CA ALA A 375 7.75 10.05 27.30
C ALA A 375 8.71 11.24 27.16
N ASN A 376 9.66 11.35 28.09
CA ASN A 376 10.87 12.13 27.86
C ASN A 376 11.69 11.44 26.78
N ASN A 377 11.64 11.92 25.54
CA ASN A 377 12.65 11.65 24.54
C ASN A 377 13.06 12.99 23.91
N SER A 378 14.21 13.49 24.33
CA SER A 378 14.88 14.72 23.86
C SER A 378 15.61 14.56 22.52
N ASP A 379 15.38 13.47 21.78
CA ASP A 379 16.13 13.13 20.56
C ASP A 379 15.44 13.56 19.25
N ASP A 380 14.31 14.28 19.34
CA ASP A 380 13.40 14.54 18.21
C ASP A 380 13.63 15.88 17.49
N VAL A 381 14.80 16.52 17.64
CA VAL A 381 15.01 17.92 17.21
C VAL A 381 15.70 18.07 15.84
N MET A 382 16.19 17.00 15.23
CA MET A 382 17.03 17.11 14.01
C MET A 382 16.34 16.81 12.67
N PHE A 383 15.15 16.23 12.69
CA PHE A 383 14.41 15.88 11.48
C PHE A 383 12.97 16.36 11.61
N THR A 384 12.45 17.10 10.62
CA THR A 384 11.00 17.39 10.62
C THR A 384 10.25 16.06 10.65
N LYS A 385 9.11 15.97 11.36
CA LYS A 385 8.23 14.76 11.42
C LYS A 385 7.89 14.15 10.03
N LYS A 386 8.15 14.87 8.94
CA LYS A 386 7.89 14.49 7.55
C LYS A 386 9.13 13.94 6.80
N ALA A 387 10.33 14.00 7.37
CA ALA A 387 11.55 13.41 6.80
C ALA A 387 11.65 11.89 7.09
N THR A 388 10.58 11.16 6.76
CA THR A 388 10.49 9.71 6.87
C THR A 388 10.57 9.07 5.49
N TYR A 389 11.33 7.98 5.39
CA TYR A 389 11.38 7.12 4.22
C TYR A 389 9.98 6.54 3.96
N THR A 390 9.29 7.05 2.93
CA THR A 390 7.99 6.50 2.52
C THR A 390 8.20 5.44 1.45
N GLY A 391 7.66 4.26 1.72
CA GLY A 391 7.56 3.15 0.77
C GLY A 391 7.06 3.53 -0.62
N TYR A 392 7.52 2.77 -1.61
CA TYR A 392 7.27 2.99 -3.03
C TYR A 392 5.80 2.76 -3.39
N ASN A 393 5.23 3.64 -4.24
CA ASN A 393 3.99 3.39 -4.98
C ASN A 393 4.34 3.18 -6.46
N ILE A 394 4.04 1.98 -6.99
CA ILE A 394 4.58 1.39 -8.23
C ILE A 394 3.77 1.69 -9.49
N ASP A 395 2.63 2.35 -9.41
CA ASP A 395 1.86 2.79 -10.60
C ASP A 395 2.64 3.80 -11.48
N ASN A 396 3.84 4.21 -11.04
CA ASN A 396 4.59 5.37 -11.49
C ASN A 396 5.91 5.05 -12.24
N LEU A 397 6.00 4.02 -13.09
CA LEU A 397 7.27 3.75 -13.80
C LEU A 397 7.23 3.63 -15.32
N ASN A 398 6.08 3.72 -16.00
CA ASN A 398 6.04 3.57 -17.47
C ASN A 398 5.16 4.56 -18.25
N SER A 399 4.92 5.77 -17.73
CA SER A 399 4.17 6.80 -18.48
C SER A 399 4.77 7.15 -19.86
N MET A 400 6.07 6.90 -20.08
CA MET A 400 6.73 7.13 -21.37
C MET A 400 6.62 5.97 -22.37
N LEU A 401 6.22 4.77 -21.93
CA LEU A 401 5.97 3.63 -22.83
C LEU A 401 4.51 3.58 -23.31
N LEU A 402 3.63 4.32 -22.64
CA LEU A 402 2.22 4.42 -23.00
C LEU A 402 2.02 5.34 -24.19
N SER A 403 1.22 4.87 -25.15
CA SER A 403 0.66 5.70 -26.21
C SER A 403 -0.08 6.90 -25.62
N LYS A 404 -0.21 7.97 -26.42
CA LYS A 404 -0.93 9.18 -26.00
C LYS A 404 -2.36 8.87 -25.55
N THR A 405 -3.02 7.91 -26.20
CA THR A 405 -4.36 7.43 -25.87
C THR A 405 -4.41 6.72 -24.52
N GLU A 406 -3.44 5.86 -24.22
CA GLU A 406 -3.36 5.18 -22.92
C GLU A 406 -3.14 6.16 -21.78
N ARG A 407 -2.22 7.12 -21.97
CA ARG A 407 -2.00 8.22 -21.00
C ARG A 407 -3.27 9.04 -20.75
N ALA A 408 -4.03 9.33 -21.81
CA ALA A 408 -5.29 10.04 -21.69
C ALA A 408 -6.34 9.26 -20.88
N ASN A 409 -6.43 7.94 -21.06
CA ASN A 409 -7.36 7.10 -20.32
C ASN A 409 -6.98 6.98 -18.84
N GLU A 410 -5.70 6.81 -18.53
CA GLU A 410 -5.21 6.84 -17.15
C GLU A 410 -5.47 8.19 -16.48
N LEU A 411 -5.20 9.30 -17.17
CA LEU A 411 -5.53 10.64 -16.66
C LEU A 411 -7.01 10.81 -16.36
N LYS A 412 -7.91 10.31 -17.21
CA LYS A 412 -9.36 10.39 -16.96
C LYS A 412 -9.74 9.71 -15.64
N GLN A 413 -9.16 8.55 -15.36
CA GLN A 413 -9.42 7.81 -14.13
C GLN A 413 -8.84 8.53 -12.90
N VAL A 414 -7.57 8.94 -12.96
CA VAL A 414 -6.89 9.65 -11.86
C VAL A 414 -7.61 10.96 -11.57
N PHE A 415 -7.96 11.72 -12.60
CA PHE A 415 -8.69 12.97 -12.47
C PHE A 415 -10.05 12.79 -11.79
N TYR A 416 -10.86 11.82 -12.24
CA TYR A 416 -12.17 11.57 -11.62
C TYR A 416 -12.04 11.19 -10.14
N ASN A 417 -11.04 10.40 -9.77
CA ASN A 417 -10.83 9.98 -8.39
C ASN A 417 -10.48 11.14 -7.44
N HIS A 418 -9.88 12.22 -7.95
CA HIS A 418 -9.49 13.39 -7.15
C HIS A 418 -10.50 14.54 -7.25
N CYS A 419 -11.01 14.81 -8.46
CA CYS A 419 -11.85 15.98 -8.73
C CYS A 419 -13.35 15.66 -8.66
N HIS A 420 -13.75 14.38 -8.70
CA HIS A 420 -15.14 13.93 -8.70
C HIS A 420 -16.01 14.44 -9.86
N TYR A 421 -15.38 14.81 -10.98
CA TYR A 421 -16.03 15.07 -12.26
C TYR A 421 -15.14 14.60 -13.43
N TYR A 422 -15.70 14.46 -14.63
CA TYR A 422 -14.99 13.86 -15.77
C TYR A 422 -13.97 14.80 -16.41
N LEU A 423 -12.79 14.26 -16.76
CA LEU A 423 -11.78 14.95 -17.57
C LEU A 423 -12.20 14.94 -19.05
N ASN A 424 -12.60 16.10 -19.58
CA ASN A 424 -12.83 16.29 -21.01
C ASN A 424 -11.59 16.89 -21.67
N LEU A 425 -10.85 16.08 -22.44
CA LEU A 425 -9.66 16.52 -23.18
C LEU A 425 -9.98 17.08 -24.57
N ASP A 426 -11.15 16.77 -25.13
CA ASP A 426 -11.58 17.27 -26.44
C ASP A 426 -12.10 18.71 -26.34
N ASN A 427 -12.74 19.04 -25.22
CA ASN A 427 -13.25 20.38 -24.91
C ASN A 427 -13.04 20.71 -23.42
N PRO A 428 -11.79 20.96 -22.98
CA PRO A 428 -11.49 21.29 -21.59
C PRO A 428 -12.00 22.68 -21.21
N ARG A 429 -12.78 22.77 -20.13
CA ARG A 429 -13.42 24.00 -19.65
C ARG A 429 -12.78 24.53 -18.37
N THR A 430 -12.51 23.65 -17.41
CA THR A 430 -11.98 24.06 -16.10
C THR A 430 -10.46 24.23 -16.13
N PHE A 431 -9.91 24.95 -15.16
CA PHE A 431 -8.47 25.11 -14.98
C PHE A 431 -7.78 23.75 -14.82
N ASN A 432 -8.30 22.89 -13.95
CA ASN A 432 -7.75 21.55 -13.74
C ASN A 432 -7.80 20.69 -15.03
N GLN A 433 -8.87 20.77 -15.82
CA GLN A 433 -8.93 20.08 -17.13
C GLN A 433 -7.89 20.63 -18.11
N LYS A 434 -7.74 21.96 -18.20
CA LYS A 434 -6.77 22.61 -19.10
C LYS A 434 -5.31 22.34 -18.70
N ILE A 435 -4.99 22.27 -17.41
CA ILE A 435 -3.66 21.82 -16.94
C ILE A 435 -3.39 20.38 -17.40
N ASN A 436 -4.37 19.48 -17.30
CA ASN A 436 -4.21 18.10 -17.78
C ASN A 436 -4.12 18.00 -19.30
N TRP A 437 -4.77 18.90 -20.04
CA TRP A 437 -4.57 19.05 -21.47
C TRP A 437 -3.12 19.46 -21.80
N LEU A 438 -2.57 20.48 -21.12
CA LEU A 438 -1.21 20.95 -21.35
C LEU A 438 -0.18 19.83 -21.15
N LYS A 439 -0.34 18.99 -20.13
CA LYS A 439 0.53 17.82 -19.88
C LYS A 439 0.64 16.85 -21.06
N LEU A 440 -0.43 16.65 -21.81
CA LEU A 440 -0.48 15.66 -22.90
C LEU A 440 -0.22 16.24 -24.28
N TYR A 441 -0.62 17.48 -24.51
CA TYR A 441 -0.70 18.05 -25.86
C TYR A 441 0.30 19.19 -26.09
N TRP A 442 0.98 19.68 -25.06
CA TRP A 442 1.86 20.83 -25.18
C TRP A 442 3.21 20.66 -24.49
N TYR A 443 4.26 21.17 -25.11
CA TYR A 443 5.62 21.18 -24.59
C TYR A 443 6.36 22.44 -25.06
N HIS A 444 7.24 22.97 -24.21
CA HIS A 444 8.17 24.05 -24.53
C HIS A 444 9.58 23.65 -24.13
N GLU A 445 10.57 24.03 -24.92
CA GLU A 445 11.97 23.61 -24.74
C GLU A 445 12.61 24.11 -23.45
N ASP A 446 12.20 25.29 -22.97
CA ASP A 446 12.65 25.85 -21.69
C ASP A 446 12.08 25.14 -20.45
N LEU A 447 11.04 24.29 -20.57
CA LEU A 447 10.41 23.67 -19.40
C LEU A 447 11.39 22.92 -18.49
N PRO A 448 12.33 22.09 -18.98
CA PRO A 448 13.27 21.37 -18.13
C PRO A 448 14.23 22.31 -17.38
N ARG A 449 14.70 23.37 -18.05
CA ARG A 449 15.58 24.38 -17.43
C ARG A 449 14.85 25.17 -16.35
N ALA A 450 13.56 25.45 -16.56
CA ALA A 450 12.74 26.21 -15.62
C ALA A 450 12.38 25.43 -14.34
N VAL A 451 12.36 24.09 -14.38
CA VAL A 451 11.96 23.26 -13.22
C VAL A 451 13.10 22.54 -12.51
N ASP A 452 14.28 22.39 -13.15
CA ASP A 452 15.49 21.94 -12.45
C ASP A 452 15.99 23.08 -11.56
N LYS A 453 15.94 22.93 -10.24
CA LYS A 453 16.28 24.00 -9.28
C LYS A 453 17.72 24.51 -9.38
N ALA A 454 18.64 23.78 -10.03
CA ALA A 454 19.97 24.28 -10.33
C ALA A 454 19.95 25.11 -11.63
N GLU A 455 19.52 24.53 -12.75
CA GLU A 455 19.45 25.23 -14.06
C GLU A 455 18.49 26.43 -14.04
N PHE A 456 17.47 26.36 -13.18
CA PHE A 456 16.49 27.42 -12.94
C PHE A 456 17.18 28.72 -12.56
N LYS A 457 18.28 28.67 -11.81
CA LYS A 457 18.98 29.89 -11.37
C LYS A 457 19.65 30.60 -12.54
N ASP A 458 20.26 29.84 -13.43
CA ASP A 458 20.81 30.36 -14.69
C ASP A 458 19.71 30.87 -15.60
N TYR A 459 18.58 30.15 -15.70
CA TYR A 459 17.40 30.59 -16.44
C TYR A 459 16.86 31.95 -15.93
N ILE A 460 16.73 32.12 -14.61
CA ILE A 460 16.31 33.40 -14.02
C ILE A 460 17.32 34.50 -14.33
N LYS A 461 18.62 34.21 -14.16
CA LYS A 461 19.69 35.17 -14.45
C LYS A 461 19.66 35.66 -15.90
N GLU A 462 19.42 34.76 -16.85
CA GLU A 462 19.28 35.09 -18.27
C GLU A 462 18.05 35.96 -18.57
N LYS A 463 16.93 35.76 -17.85
CA LYS A 463 15.65 36.44 -18.14
C LYS A 463 15.49 37.79 -17.46
N ILE A 464 15.90 37.90 -16.20
CA ILE A 464 15.63 39.11 -15.38
C ILE A 464 16.88 39.67 -14.68
N GLY A 465 18.04 39.04 -14.86
CA GLY A 465 19.30 39.44 -14.24
C GLY A 465 19.63 38.68 -12.95
N ASP A 466 20.83 38.95 -12.43
CA ASP A 466 21.39 38.26 -11.26
C ASP A 466 20.80 38.80 -9.93
N GLY A 467 20.96 38.04 -8.85
CA GLY A 467 20.59 38.47 -7.49
C GLY A 467 19.16 38.14 -7.05
N TYR A 468 18.33 37.59 -7.93
CA TYR A 468 16.94 37.19 -7.63
C TYR A 468 16.77 35.74 -7.19
N THR A 469 17.83 34.92 -7.16
CA THR A 469 17.75 33.53 -6.68
C THR A 469 18.64 33.32 -5.47
N VAL A 470 18.28 32.30 -4.66
CA VAL A 470 19.03 31.97 -3.45
C VAL A 470 20.46 31.52 -3.83
N PRO A 471 21.52 32.07 -3.20
CA PRO A 471 22.89 31.67 -3.51
C PRO A 471 23.14 30.17 -3.34
N LEU A 472 23.87 29.58 -4.29
CA LEU A 472 24.26 28.16 -4.26
C LEU A 472 25.65 27.99 -3.65
N TYR A 473 25.81 26.96 -2.84
CA TYR A 473 27.12 26.48 -2.39
C TYR A 473 27.65 25.35 -3.27
N GLY A 474 26.76 24.58 -3.91
CA GLY A 474 27.16 23.54 -4.85
C GLY A 474 25.99 22.71 -5.37
N VAL A 475 26.28 21.96 -6.43
CA VAL A 475 25.37 21.01 -7.08
C VAL A 475 26.18 19.76 -7.42
N TRP A 476 25.66 18.58 -7.08
CA TRP A 476 26.39 17.31 -7.20
C TRP A 476 25.52 16.22 -7.82
N GLU A 477 26.14 15.39 -8.65
CA GLU A 477 25.50 14.20 -9.24
C GLU A 477 25.53 12.99 -8.30
N LYS A 478 26.41 13.00 -7.30
CA LYS A 478 26.57 11.95 -6.29
C LYS A 478 26.64 12.55 -4.91
N GLU A 479 26.03 11.89 -3.94
CA GLU A 479 26.09 12.27 -2.53
C GLU A 479 27.52 12.19 -1.97
N SER A 480 28.35 11.30 -2.51
CA SER A 480 29.75 11.12 -2.10
C SER A 480 30.66 12.28 -2.45
N ASP A 481 30.23 13.14 -3.39
CA ASP A 481 31.06 14.22 -3.92
C ASP A 481 30.87 15.53 -3.11
N ILE A 482 29.98 15.50 -2.10
CA ILE A 482 29.69 16.64 -1.24
C ILE A 482 30.79 16.76 -0.18
N ASP A 483 31.55 17.85 -0.27
CA ASP A 483 32.54 18.24 0.73
C ASP A 483 31.88 19.09 1.82
N PHE A 484 31.38 18.44 2.88
CA PHE A 484 30.67 19.08 3.98
C PHE A 484 31.54 20.02 4.83
N ASP A 485 32.86 19.90 4.76
CA ASP A 485 33.78 20.79 5.48
C ASP A 485 33.77 22.20 4.87
N LYS A 486 33.59 22.30 3.55
CA LYS A 486 33.47 23.56 2.81
C LYS A 486 32.10 24.24 2.95
N LEU A 487 31.08 23.52 3.40
CA LEU A 487 29.76 24.09 3.63
C LEU A 487 29.73 24.91 4.93
N PRO A 488 28.95 26.01 4.98
CA PRO A 488 28.80 26.81 6.20
C PRO A 488 28.11 26.04 7.31
N LYS A 489 28.05 26.62 8.52
CA LYS A 489 27.38 26.00 9.68
C LYS A 489 25.88 25.74 9.44
N LYS A 490 25.21 26.62 8.68
CA LYS A 490 23.79 26.55 8.31
C LYS A 490 23.62 26.53 6.79
N PHE A 491 22.84 25.60 6.25
CA PHE A 491 22.52 25.52 4.82
C PHE A 491 21.25 24.70 4.59
N VAL A 492 20.76 24.67 3.35
CA VAL A 492 19.64 23.82 2.95
C VAL A 492 20.08 22.87 1.83
N LEU A 493 19.87 21.56 2.02
CA LEU A 493 20.04 20.55 0.97
C LEU A 493 18.70 20.29 0.29
N LYS A 494 18.71 20.22 -1.05
CA LYS A 494 17.51 19.91 -1.84
C LYS A 494 17.82 18.96 -2.99
N SER A 495 16.80 18.21 -3.42
CA SER A 495 16.81 17.61 -4.76
C SER A 495 16.58 18.68 -5.83
N THR A 496 17.27 18.60 -6.96
CA THR A 496 17.03 19.54 -8.08
C THR A 496 15.64 19.43 -8.69
N ILE A 497 15.02 18.25 -8.66
CA ILE A 497 13.77 17.98 -9.39
C ILE A 497 12.54 17.84 -8.50
N GLN A 498 12.69 17.38 -7.25
CA GLN A 498 11.57 17.11 -6.36
C GLN A 498 11.26 18.34 -5.49
N SER A 499 9.98 18.69 -5.34
CA SER A 499 9.52 19.86 -4.58
C SER A 499 8.71 19.49 -3.33
N ASP A 500 8.69 18.21 -2.91
CA ASP A 500 8.02 17.82 -1.68
C ASP A 500 8.92 18.02 -0.44
N GLY A 501 8.30 18.15 0.74
CA GLY A 501 9.02 18.36 2.00
C GLY A 501 9.91 17.20 2.45
N LYS A 502 9.94 16.07 1.73
CA LYS A 502 10.83 14.92 2.00
C LYS A 502 12.17 15.03 1.27
N HIS A 503 12.27 15.94 0.30
CA HIS A 503 13.47 16.17 -0.52
C HIS A 503 14.15 17.51 -0.21
N ILE A 504 13.93 18.01 1.01
CA ILE A 504 14.50 19.24 1.54
C ILE A 504 14.98 18.94 2.97
N ILE A 505 16.25 19.21 3.25
CA ILE A 505 16.84 19.11 4.59
C ILE A 505 17.38 20.47 4.98
N ARG A 506 16.87 21.02 6.09
CA ARG A 506 17.38 22.24 6.72
C ARG A 506 18.47 21.83 7.70
N VAL A 507 19.68 22.31 7.47
CA VAL A 507 20.81 22.10 8.38
C VAL A 507 21.00 23.38 9.17
N GLU A 508 20.63 23.37 10.44
CA GLU A 508 20.81 24.51 11.36
C GLU A 508 22.13 24.43 12.13
N ASN A 509 22.71 23.24 12.24
CA ASN A 509 24.06 23.04 12.77
C ASN A 509 24.72 21.79 12.16
N LYS A 510 25.70 22.00 11.25
CA LYS A 510 26.39 20.90 10.57
C LYS A 510 27.12 19.91 11.51
N GLU A 511 27.53 20.37 12.69
CA GLU A 511 28.29 19.54 13.65
C GLU A 511 27.45 18.43 14.28
N THR A 512 26.12 18.53 14.17
CA THR A 512 25.19 17.56 14.75
C THR A 512 24.73 16.49 13.76
N LEU A 513 25.19 16.56 12.49
CA LEU A 513 24.73 15.68 11.42
C LEU A 513 25.22 14.24 11.58
N ASP A 514 24.29 13.30 11.47
CA ASP A 514 24.58 11.88 11.20
C ASP A 514 24.85 11.72 9.70
N TYR A 515 26.13 11.73 9.32
CA TYR A 515 26.56 11.66 7.92
C TYR A 515 26.15 10.36 7.23
N ASP A 516 26.20 9.21 7.91
CA ASP A 516 25.82 7.93 7.32
C ASP A 516 24.33 7.90 6.95
N ARG A 517 23.48 8.41 7.86
CA ARG A 517 22.05 8.57 7.60
C ARG A 517 21.77 9.60 6.52
N LEU A 518 22.47 10.74 6.56
CA LEU A 518 22.31 11.82 5.59
C LEU A 518 22.64 11.34 4.17
N LEU A 519 23.80 10.72 3.98
CA LEU A 519 24.21 10.18 2.68
C LEU A 519 23.19 9.16 2.17
N THR A 520 22.67 8.28 3.03
CA THR A 520 21.61 7.33 2.64
C THR A 520 20.34 8.03 2.12
N VAL A 521 19.93 9.13 2.77
CA VAL A 521 18.78 9.93 2.32
C VAL A 521 19.08 10.58 0.98
N LEU A 522 20.26 11.18 0.82
CA LEU A 522 20.70 11.84 -0.41
C LEU A 522 20.83 10.87 -1.58
N SER A 523 21.39 9.66 -1.39
CA SER A 523 21.42 8.61 -2.41
C SER A 523 20.01 8.28 -2.91
N SER A 524 19.01 8.32 -2.01
CA SER A 524 17.61 8.05 -2.37
C SER A 524 16.96 9.13 -3.23
N TRP A 525 17.51 10.35 -3.23
CA TRP A 525 17.07 11.47 -4.06
C TRP A 525 17.62 11.38 -5.48
N LEU A 526 18.80 10.77 -5.65
CA LEU A 526 19.47 10.54 -6.92
C LEU A 526 18.91 9.35 -7.70
N ILE A 527 18.06 8.53 -7.08
CA ILE A 527 17.28 7.53 -7.79
C ILE A 527 16.38 8.30 -8.78
N PRO A 528 16.40 7.97 -10.08
CA PRO A 528 15.50 8.57 -11.07
C PRO A 528 14.03 8.27 -10.73
N ARG A 529 13.44 9.05 -9.82
CA ARG A 529 12.05 8.95 -9.37
C ARG A 529 11.16 9.67 -10.36
N ASN A 530 10.08 9.01 -10.76
CA ASN A 530 9.11 9.55 -11.70
C ASN A 530 7.77 9.88 -11.07
N SER A 531 7.64 10.27 -9.79
CA SER A 531 6.33 10.76 -9.32
C SER A 531 5.82 11.95 -10.18
N LEU A 532 6.73 12.79 -10.68
CA LEU A 532 6.42 13.89 -11.61
C LEU A 532 6.27 13.42 -13.07
N LYS A 533 7.11 12.51 -13.55
CA LYS A 533 6.98 11.87 -14.87
C LYS A 533 5.69 11.03 -14.98
N CYS A 534 5.10 10.61 -13.87
CA CYS A 534 3.89 9.75 -13.82
C CYS A 534 2.59 10.50 -13.60
N SER A 535 2.69 11.80 -13.38
CA SER A 535 1.57 12.71 -13.60
C SER A 535 1.55 13.25 -15.04
N TYR A 536 2.36 12.68 -15.95
CA TYR A 536 2.63 13.16 -17.32
C TYR A 536 3.12 14.62 -17.39
N CYS A 537 3.75 15.11 -16.32
CA CYS A 537 4.30 16.46 -16.27
C CYS A 537 5.59 16.52 -17.11
N GLY A 538 5.44 16.76 -18.42
CA GLY A 538 6.52 16.66 -19.40
C GLY A 538 7.78 17.49 -19.11
N ALA A 539 7.65 18.57 -18.31
CA ALA A 539 8.77 19.41 -17.90
C ALA A 539 9.89 18.63 -17.22
N TYR A 540 9.58 17.55 -16.50
CA TYR A 540 10.55 16.78 -15.73
C TYR A 540 11.15 15.59 -16.51
N ASN A 541 10.72 15.37 -17.76
CA ASN A 541 11.01 14.13 -18.49
C ASN A 541 12.50 13.96 -18.87
N LYS A 542 13.22 15.06 -19.08
CA LYS A 542 14.60 15.05 -19.62
C LYS A 542 15.66 15.43 -18.59
N ILE A 543 15.34 15.39 -17.30
CA ILE A 543 16.22 15.85 -16.22
C ILE A 543 16.71 14.65 -15.40
N ASN A 544 18.00 14.65 -15.09
CA ASN A 544 18.59 13.72 -14.13
C ASN A 544 18.57 14.35 -12.72
N PRO A 545 18.15 13.59 -11.68
CA PRO A 545 18.17 14.11 -10.32
C PRO A 545 19.60 14.41 -9.86
N ARG A 546 19.80 15.58 -9.28
CA ARG A 546 21.04 16.02 -8.61
C ARG A 546 20.69 16.51 -7.20
N ILE A 547 21.72 16.69 -6.37
CA ILE A 547 21.62 17.31 -5.05
C ILE A 547 22.17 18.72 -5.16
N LEU A 548 21.51 19.70 -4.53
CA LEU A 548 22.04 21.05 -4.38
C LEU A 548 22.11 21.46 -2.91
N ALA A 549 23.05 22.33 -2.60
CA ALA A 549 23.13 23.04 -1.33
C ALA A 549 23.00 24.55 -1.58
N GLU A 550 22.13 25.22 -0.83
CA GLU A 550 21.91 26.65 -0.93
C GLU A 550 21.89 27.34 0.44
N GLU A 551 22.00 28.67 0.39
CA GLU A 551 21.95 29.53 1.57
C GLU A 551 20.66 29.33 2.37
N TYR A 552 20.80 29.33 3.69
CA TYR A 552 19.68 29.23 4.61
C TYR A 552 19.04 30.62 4.78
N ILE A 553 17.78 30.76 4.41
CA ILE A 553 17.01 32.02 4.56
C ILE A 553 16.25 32.01 5.88
N GLU A 554 16.45 33.04 6.70
CA GLU A 554 15.67 33.25 7.93
C GLU A 554 14.33 33.95 7.61
N GLY A 555 13.22 33.37 8.08
CA GLY A 555 11.86 33.88 7.89
C GLY A 555 11.41 34.88 8.96
N PHE A 556 10.22 35.46 8.79
CA PHE A 556 9.55 36.35 9.74
C PHE A 556 8.87 35.54 10.86
N ASP A 557 9.18 35.79 12.13
CA ASP A 557 8.64 35.04 13.29
C ASP A 557 8.68 33.50 13.12
N ASP A 558 9.82 32.98 12.64
CA ASP A 558 10.08 31.57 12.29
C ASP A 558 9.25 30.98 11.13
N ASP A 559 8.52 31.82 10.37
CA ASP A 559 7.79 31.42 9.16
C ASP A 559 8.26 32.19 7.93
N LEU A 560 8.60 31.46 6.86
CA LEU A 560 8.94 32.05 5.57
C LEU A 560 7.70 31.99 4.68
N MET A 561 7.02 33.13 4.54
CA MET A 561 5.84 33.27 3.68
C MET A 561 6.20 33.00 2.23
N ASP A 562 5.30 32.31 1.53
CA ASP A 562 5.47 31.90 0.15
C ASP A 562 4.36 32.49 -0.70
N TYR A 563 4.74 33.43 -1.56
CA TYR A 563 3.85 34.19 -2.42
C TYR A 563 3.81 33.54 -3.80
N LYS A 564 2.64 33.03 -4.19
CA LYS A 564 2.51 32.19 -5.39
C LYS A 564 1.57 32.81 -6.39
N PHE A 565 2.14 33.44 -7.41
CA PHE A 565 1.43 34.21 -8.43
C PHE A 565 1.03 33.31 -9.60
N PHE A 566 -0.24 33.34 -9.98
CA PHE A 566 -0.77 32.57 -11.10
C PHE A 566 -0.75 33.45 -12.34
N CYS A 567 0.02 33.01 -13.32
CA CYS A 567 0.18 33.73 -14.57
C CYS A 567 -0.49 32.96 -15.71
N PHE A 568 -1.36 33.64 -16.45
CA PHE A 568 -2.10 33.12 -17.58
C PHE A 568 -1.73 33.90 -18.83
N ASN A 569 -1.16 33.22 -19.82
CA ASN A 569 -0.77 33.79 -21.12
C ASN A 569 0.11 35.05 -20.98
N GLY A 570 1.11 35.01 -20.10
CA GLY A 570 2.04 36.13 -19.87
C GLY A 570 1.51 37.24 -18.96
N LYS A 571 0.39 37.05 -18.26
CA LYS A 571 -0.21 38.04 -17.35
C LYS A 571 -0.49 37.44 -15.99
N VAL A 572 -0.19 38.16 -14.93
CA VAL A 572 -0.59 37.81 -13.57
C VAL A 572 -2.08 38.13 -13.40
N GLU A 573 -2.86 37.20 -12.88
CA GLU A 573 -4.30 37.40 -12.63
C GLU A 573 -4.66 37.37 -11.14
N LEU A 574 -3.94 36.55 -10.36
CA LEU A 574 -4.14 36.41 -8.91
C LEU A 574 -2.91 35.77 -8.25
N LEU A 575 -2.91 35.71 -6.93
CA LEU A 575 -1.94 34.94 -6.17
C LEU A 575 -2.59 34.21 -5.00
N TYR A 576 -1.82 33.31 -4.36
CA TYR A 576 -2.09 32.94 -2.98
C TYR A 576 -0.84 33.05 -2.11
N VAL A 577 -1.07 33.28 -0.83
CA VAL A 577 0.00 33.30 0.19
C VAL A 577 -0.14 32.05 1.05
N ALA A 578 0.92 31.26 1.10
CA ALA A 578 1.00 30.10 1.99
C ALA A 578 1.71 30.47 3.30
N THR A 579 1.05 30.18 4.42
CA THR A 579 1.58 30.43 5.78
C THR A 579 1.43 29.19 6.65
N GLY A 580 2.10 29.18 7.81
CA GLY A 580 1.94 28.16 8.84
C GLY A 580 2.52 26.80 8.44
N ARG A 581 3.55 26.77 7.59
CA ARG A 581 4.12 25.54 6.99
C ARG A 581 4.51 24.46 8.02
N PHE A 582 4.92 24.88 9.22
CA PHE A 582 5.36 24.00 10.31
C PHE A 582 4.35 23.91 11.48
N LYS A 583 3.23 24.63 11.40
CA LYS A 583 2.14 24.62 12.37
C LYS A 583 0.84 24.22 11.65
N ASN A 584 -0.04 25.19 11.39
CA ASN A 584 -1.30 25.00 10.69
C ASN A 584 -1.24 25.69 9.32
N MET A 585 -1.07 24.91 8.25
CA MET A 585 -0.95 25.42 6.88
C MET A 585 -2.26 26.10 6.45
N SER A 586 -2.16 27.30 5.88
CA SER A 586 -3.30 28.02 5.31
C SER A 586 -2.94 28.71 4.00
N PHE A 587 -3.91 28.77 3.07
CA PHE A 587 -3.76 29.43 1.75
C PHE A 587 -4.82 30.51 1.61
N ASN A 588 -4.39 31.77 1.52
CA ASN A 588 -5.27 32.91 1.24
C ASN A 588 -5.06 33.36 -0.20
N PHE A 589 -6.11 33.32 -1.01
CA PHE A 589 -6.10 33.76 -2.40
C PHE A 589 -6.47 35.25 -2.49
N TYR A 590 -5.72 36.02 -3.28
CA TYR A 590 -5.91 37.45 -3.46
C TYR A 590 -5.95 37.83 -4.94
N ASP A 591 -6.72 38.87 -5.27
CA ASP A 591 -6.54 39.61 -6.52
C ASP A 591 -5.31 40.54 -6.44
N LEU A 592 -5.06 41.30 -7.53
CA LEU A 592 -3.91 42.21 -7.61
C LEU A 592 -4.08 43.47 -6.75
N ASP A 593 -5.31 43.79 -6.33
CA ASP A 593 -5.61 44.89 -5.42
C ASP A 593 -5.51 44.46 -3.95
N TRP A 594 -5.05 43.21 -3.69
CA TRP A 594 -4.91 42.60 -2.37
C TRP A 594 -6.25 42.35 -1.66
N ASN A 595 -7.34 42.20 -2.41
CA ASN A 595 -8.62 41.76 -1.85
C ASN A 595 -8.66 40.23 -1.76
N LEU A 596 -9.11 39.71 -0.62
CA LEU A 596 -9.27 38.28 -0.41
C LEU A 596 -10.36 37.73 -1.33
N LEU A 597 -10.04 36.73 -2.15
CA LEU A 597 -10.99 36.11 -3.05
C LEU A 597 -11.89 35.11 -2.31
N PRO A 598 -13.19 35.02 -2.66
CA PRO A 598 -14.17 34.21 -1.96
C PRO A 598 -14.12 32.73 -2.40
N PHE A 599 -12.95 32.11 -2.29
CA PHE A 599 -12.80 30.66 -2.49
C PHE A 599 -11.61 30.10 -1.72
N THR A 600 -11.64 28.78 -1.51
CA THR A 600 -10.54 28.00 -0.96
C THR A 600 -10.15 26.88 -1.92
N ARG A 601 -9.00 26.25 -1.64
CA ARG A 601 -8.55 25.06 -2.35
C ARG A 601 -8.34 23.92 -1.35
N VAL A 602 -7.15 23.32 -1.29
CA VAL A 602 -6.82 22.20 -0.39
C VAL A 602 -6.73 22.62 1.10
N TYR A 603 -6.47 23.89 1.37
CA TYR A 603 -6.26 24.41 2.72
C TYR A 603 -7.23 25.56 3.02
N PRO A 604 -7.63 25.73 4.29
CA PRO A 604 -8.46 26.84 4.70
C PRO A 604 -7.68 28.16 4.62
N ASN A 605 -8.42 29.27 4.67
CA ASN A 605 -7.86 30.60 4.86
C ASN A 605 -7.20 30.72 6.25
N SER A 606 -6.17 31.55 6.35
CA SER A 606 -5.60 31.99 7.62
C SER A 606 -6.69 32.63 8.48
N PRO A 607 -6.72 32.35 9.80
CA PRO A 607 -7.64 33.01 10.72
C PRO A 607 -7.34 34.51 10.91
N HIS A 608 -6.18 34.97 10.44
CA HIS A 608 -5.72 36.35 10.56
C HIS A 608 -5.43 36.97 9.18
N PRO A 609 -5.77 38.26 8.96
CA PRO A 609 -5.42 38.98 7.74
C PRO A 609 -3.91 38.99 7.50
N LEU A 610 -3.49 38.82 6.25
CA LEU A 610 -2.08 38.84 5.86
C LEU A 610 -1.68 40.23 5.34
N LYS A 611 -0.47 40.66 5.67
CA LYS A 611 0.09 41.93 5.21
C LYS A 611 0.58 41.80 3.77
N LYS A 612 0.27 42.82 2.94
CA LYS A 612 0.83 42.96 1.58
C LYS A 612 2.36 43.06 1.65
N PRO A 613 3.13 42.27 0.86
CA PRO A 613 4.59 42.34 0.87
C PRO A 613 5.07 43.67 0.32
N GLN A 614 6.28 44.09 0.71
CA GLN A 614 6.83 45.37 0.26
C GLN A 614 7.16 45.35 -1.23
N SER A 615 7.65 44.21 -1.71
CA SER A 615 8.05 44.00 -3.11
C SER A 615 6.89 43.56 -4.01
N PHE A 616 5.63 43.76 -3.62
CA PHE A 616 4.47 43.21 -4.34
C PHE A 616 4.42 43.63 -5.82
N GLU A 617 4.63 44.92 -6.10
CA GLU A 617 4.60 45.42 -7.49
C GLU A 617 5.74 44.82 -8.31
N SER A 618 6.94 44.72 -7.74
CA SER A 618 8.08 44.06 -8.39
C SER A 618 7.83 42.56 -8.62
N MET A 619 7.15 41.87 -7.70
CA MET A 619 6.74 40.48 -7.90
C MET A 619 5.80 40.34 -9.10
N ILE A 620 4.84 41.27 -9.28
CA ILE A 620 3.93 41.28 -10.44
C ILE A 620 4.70 41.50 -11.74
N GLU A 621 5.60 42.48 -11.79
CA GLU A 621 6.41 42.77 -12.98
C GLU A 621 7.27 41.57 -13.39
N ILE A 622 7.99 40.99 -12.41
CA ILE A 622 8.84 39.82 -12.63
C ILE A 622 8.03 38.60 -13.05
N ALA A 623 6.91 38.31 -12.39
CA ALA A 623 6.05 37.19 -12.73
C ALA A 623 5.43 37.36 -14.14
N SER A 624 5.07 38.58 -14.51
CA SER A 624 4.60 38.90 -15.87
C SER A 624 5.68 38.64 -16.91
N GLU A 625 6.93 39.07 -16.66
CA GLU A 625 8.04 38.84 -17.59
C GLU A 625 8.34 37.35 -17.78
N LEU A 626 8.50 36.61 -16.67
CA LEU A 626 8.84 35.18 -16.68
C LEU A 626 7.74 34.31 -17.28
N SER A 627 6.48 34.78 -17.28
CA SER A 627 5.35 34.01 -17.78
C SER A 627 5.08 34.17 -19.28
N LYS A 628 5.66 35.17 -19.96
CA LYS A 628 5.43 35.41 -21.40
C LYS A 628 5.57 34.18 -22.30
N PRO A 629 6.54 33.26 -22.10
CA PRO A 629 6.70 32.10 -22.97
C PRO A 629 5.65 31.00 -22.76
N PHE A 630 4.89 31.05 -21.65
CA PHE A 630 4.09 29.92 -21.18
C PHE A 630 2.59 30.25 -21.19
N PRO A 631 1.72 29.30 -21.63
CA PRO A 631 0.26 29.47 -21.49
C PRO A 631 -0.15 29.63 -20.03
N PHE A 632 0.53 28.90 -19.15
CA PHE A 632 0.36 29.00 -17.71
C PHE A 632 1.70 28.76 -17.00
N VAL A 633 1.99 29.55 -15.97
CA VAL A 633 3.03 29.27 -14.99
C VAL A 633 2.66 29.91 -13.66
N ARG A 634 2.92 29.20 -12.57
CA ARG A 634 2.89 29.78 -11.23
C ARG A 634 4.31 30.18 -10.84
N VAL A 635 4.49 31.43 -10.45
CA VAL A 635 5.79 31.99 -10.03
C VAL A 635 5.77 32.15 -8.52
N ASP A 636 6.75 31.52 -7.86
CA ASP A 636 6.79 31.46 -6.40
C ASP A 636 7.91 32.36 -5.87
N PHE A 637 7.59 33.19 -4.88
CA PHE A 637 8.51 34.14 -4.29
C PHE A 637 8.64 33.99 -2.79
N TYR A 638 9.80 34.40 -2.28
CA TYR A 638 10.08 34.64 -0.88
C TYR A 638 10.54 36.10 -0.71
N GLU A 639 10.13 36.73 0.39
CA GLU A 639 10.63 38.04 0.81
C GLU A 639 11.25 37.90 2.20
N THR A 640 12.51 38.32 2.37
CA THR A 640 13.17 38.31 3.69
C THR A 640 12.70 39.46 4.56
N LYS A 641 13.04 39.42 5.86
CA LYS A 641 12.72 40.52 6.80
C LYS A 641 13.27 41.88 6.33
N GLU A 642 14.40 41.86 5.64
CA GLU A 642 15.11 43.01 5.10
C GLU A 642 14.55 43.48 3.75
N GLY A 643 13.46 42.86 3.26
CA GLY A 643 12.83 43.19 1.98
C GLY A 643 13.55 42.61 0.76
N LYS A 644 14.46 41.64 0.94
CA LYS A 644 15.14 41.01 -0.19
C LYS A 644 14.21 39.99 -0.87
N LEU A 645 14.00 40.18 -2.18
CA LEU A 645 13.17 39.33 -3.01
C LEU A 645 13.94 38.15 -3.58
N TYR A 646 13.39 36.94 -3.44
CA TYR A 646 13.90 35.73 -4.08
C TYR A 646 12.81 35.00 -4.84
N ILE A 647 13.15 34.44 -6.00
CA ILE A 647 12.31 33.55 -6.79
C ILE A 647 12.65 32.12 -6.40
N GLY A 648 11.64 31.38 -5.96
CA GLY A 648 11.77 30.04 -5.43
C GLY A 648 11.67 28.94 -6.48
N GLU A 649 10.59 28.94 -7.27
CA GLU A 649 10.35 27.96 -8.33
C GLU A 649 9.35 28.47 -9.39
N LEU A 650 9.41 27.87 -10.57
CA LEU A 650 8.37 27.96 -11.60
C LEU A 650 7.58 26.66 -11.64
N THR A 651 6.27 26.74 -11.38
CA THR A 651 5.40 25.57 -11.32
C THR A 651 4.37 25.58 -12.44
N PHE A 652 4.47 24.61 -13.34
CA PHE A 652 3.58 24.47 -14.51
C PHE A 652 2.34 23.60 -14.24
N TYR A 653 2.37 22.79 -13.18
CA TYR A 653 1.33 21.80 -12.87
C TYR A 653 0.90 21.86 -11.40
N PRO A 654 0.37 22.99 -10.91
CA PRO A 654 0.05 23.18 -9.49
C PRO A 654 -0.99 22.14 -9.02
N GLY A 655 -0.65 21.41 -7.96
CA GLY A 655 -1.48 20.32 -7.45
C GLY A 655 -1.64 19.14 -8.42
N GLY A 656 -0.74 19.03 -9.41
CA GLY A 656 -0.88 18.08 -10.51
C GLY A 656 -2.11 18.33 -11.39
N GLY A 657 -2.82 19.45 -11.26
CA GLY A 657 -4.10 19.67 -11.94
C GLY A 657 -5.24 18.80 -11.39
N TYR A 658 -5.18 18.40 -10.12
CA TYR A 658 -6.21 17.57 -9.48
C TYR A 658 -6.82 18.19 -8.21
N GLU A 659 -6.26 19.29 -7.70
CA GLU A 659 -6.76 19.95 -6.49
C GLU A 659 -7.99 20.81 -6.80
N THR A 660 -9.11 20.47 -6.17
CA THR A 660 -10.42 21.11 -6.33
C THR A 660 -10.47 22.49 -5.68
N PHE A 661 -11.35 23.34 -6.22
CA PHE A 661 -11.67 24.67 -5.69
C PHE A 661 -13.06 24.63 -5.05
N ASP A 662 -13.22 25.37 -3.96
CA ASP A 662 -14.50 25.53 -3.26
C ASP A 662 -14.84 27.02 -3.13
N PRO A 663 -15.90 27.52 -3.81
CA PRO A 663 -16.84 26.74 -4.62
C PRO A 663 -16.28 26.46 -6.04
N VAL A 664 -16.82 25.42 -6.69
CA VAL A 664 -16.26 24.83 -7.94
C VAL A 664 -16.24 25.79 -9.13
N GLU A 665 -17.06 26.85 -9.11
CA GLU A 665 -17.15 27.85 -10.18
C GLU A 665 -15.81 28.57 -10.38
N TRP A 666 -14.95 28.62 -9.37
CA TRP A 666 -13.61 29.18 -9.51
C TRP A 666 -12.70 28.33 -10.39
N ASP A 667 -12.88 27.01 -10.44
CA ASP A 667 -12.17 26.14 -11.39
C ASP A 667 -12.54 26.53 -12.84
N TYR A 668 -13.80 26.91 -13.09
CA TYR A 668 -14.25 27.41 -14.39
C TYR A 668 -13.72 28.81 -14.71
N LYS A 669 -13.80 29.76 -13.76
CA LYS A 669 -13.30 31.13 -13.96
C LYS A 669 -11.80 31.15 -14.28
N LEU A 670 -11.00 30.40 -13.54
CA LEU A 670 -9.58 30.21 -13.81
C LEU A 670 -9.35 29.47 -15.13
N GLY A 671 -10.25 28.55 -15.47
CA GLY A 671 -10.29 27.91 -16.77
C GLY A 671 -10.42 28.92 -17.90
N ASP A 672 -11.37 29.87 -17.82
CA ASP A 672 -11.62 30.88 -18.85
C ASP A 672 -10.42 31.83 -19.07
N MET A 673 -9.61 32.08 -18.03
CA MET A 673 -8.36 32.85 -18.13
C MET A 673 -7.27 32.13 -18.94
N LEU A 674 -7.22 30.80 -18.90
CA LEU A 674 -6.20 30.00 -19.58
C LEU A 674 -6.57 29.75 -21.05
N ARG A 675 -5.81 30.33 -22.00
CA ARG A 675 -5.97 30.06 -23.43
C ARG A 675 -5.05 28.92 -23.84
N LEU A 676 -5.63 27.83 -24.34
CA LEU A 676 -4.83 26.70 -24.77
C LEU A 676 -4.10 27.02 -26.10
N PRO A 677 -2.79 26.72 -26.19
CA PRO A 677 -2.03 26.88 -27.42
C PRO A 677 -2.39 25.78 -28.43
N LYS A 678 -1.81 25.85 -29.64
CA LYS A 678 -1.83 24.71 -30.57
C LYS A 678 -1.04 23.55 -29.99
N ALA A 679 -1.57 22.33 -30.13
CA ALA A 679 -0.87 21.12 -29.70
C ALA A 679 0.43 20.91 -30.50
N ASN A 680 1.50 20.48 -29.83
CA ASN A 680 2.83 20.28 -30.43
C ASN A 680 3.59 19.05 -29.89
N VAL A 681 2.88 18.09 -29.28
CA VAL A 681 3.41 16.83 -28.70
C VAL A 681 2.72 15.61 -29.28
#